data_AF-A0A7S1WWU6-F1
#
_entry.id   AF-A0A7S1WWU6-F1
#
_cell.length_a   1.000
_cell.length_b   1.000
_cell.length_c   1.000
_cell.angle_alpha   90.00
_cell.angle_beta   90.00
_cell.angle_gamma   90.00
#
_symmetry.space_group_name_H-M   'P 1'
#
loop_
_entity.id
_entity.type
_entity.pdbx_description
1 polymer ?
#
loop_
_entity_poly.entity_id
_entity_poly.type
_entity_poly.pdbx_seq_one_letter_code
_entity_poly.pdbx_strand_id
1 'polypeptide(L)'
;AGGGGPPATAARRAEEAAEQERRRAKEEAKQRAEDAKRAAEDLARQEAEERGRLLERLQELVRSSALVEGDAEDAIKELKAAIKAAQAGGVEEERLQEAEGCVKDLKSRGKAQEKLKQAIADKDLDKVRKALAKAEEANAPKSCIDEAKAFIAEEEPKQQARARLQAAKEAGSLEELKAAVDAAEDAGVSSEELAPYEQLKASLEKRKEAQGELERAIEARSVEALKAAIQLATEAGVDSKVVKQAEKVLKEEEPKQLARELLREACQQREIPALKEAIQAAETAKLDAAEFAEASEILRQEEEKMKALEGVNTALEEVKAVDMSDIDALRDAKEKLGTAIQSATQAGVGESHLQEAEKRRKKIHNTIEDIKGSIRVFCRIRPLSSKEKEQGDTSITQSTSSMTLAVEGGATFGFDAVFTPGTQEEVFEDCRDLVQSAVDGYNVTMFAYGQTGAGKTFTMYGAPGMEGTAPRTIKEIYRVTEEGSKRFDYEVRASMLELYRNDLVDLLSKAQASKVNPAPSKSKLNIKQEKSGAVYVEGAIEEDVKCAEELSALLDAGNDQRTVACTAMNAASSRSHLVLIIKIKSVNKETKEQLQGKILICDLAGSERLKKSQVDEEGQKEAIEINKSLTALGDVIEALTKGEKKIVPYRNHKLTQLMQDSLGGTSKTLMFVNCSPASSNLDETVMSLKYATRAKKITNTAKKG
;
A
#
# COMPACT_ATOMS: atom_id res chain seq x y z
N ALA A 1 78.79 -111.05 -163.30
CA ALA A 1 77.37 -111.46 -163.43
C ALA A 1 76.84 -111.83 -162.04
N GLY A 2 75.56 -111.62 -161.69
CA GLY A 2 74.52 -110.85 -162.37
C GLY A 2 73.07 -111.33 -162.11
N GLY A 3 72.20 -110.44 -161.61
CA GLY A 3 70.73 -110.55 -161.65
C GLY A 3 70.01 -111.35 -160.54
N GLY A 4 68.76 -110.94 -160.20
CA GLY A 4 67.77 -111.78 -159.50
C GLY A 4 66.95 -111.13 -158.35
N GLY A 5 65.61 -111.22 -158.42
CA GLY A 5 64.57 -110.90 -157.40
C GLY A 5 63.18 -111.38 -157.90
N PRO A 6 61.99 -111.06 -157.30
CA PRO A 6 61.68 -110.36 -156.05
C PRO A 6 61.26 -111.34 -154.91
N PRO A 7 60.00 -111.66 -154.49
CA PRO A 7 58.61 -111.22 -154.84
C PRO A 7 57.92 -110.36 -153.72
N ALA A 8 56.57 -110.31 -153.64
CA ALA A 8 55.83 -109.34 -152.79
C ALA A 8 54.42 -109.77 -152.29
N THR A 9 54.20 -109.94 -150.97
CA THR A 9 52.89 -110.36 -150.39
C THR A 9 52.51 -109.84 -148.98
N ALA A 10 53.32 -109.02 -148.30
CA ALA A 10 53.09 -108.69 -146.88
C ALA A 10 52.08 -107.55 -146.60
N ALA A 11 52.00 -106.53 -147.45
CA ALA A 11 51.39 -105.24 -147.10
C ALA A 11 49.89 -105.29 -146.74
N ARG A 12 49.10 -106.11 -147.44
CA ARG A 12 47.63 -106.08 -147.35
C ARG A 12 47.04 -106.50 -145.99
N ARG A 13 47.81 -107.19 -145.13
CA ARG A 13 47.35 -107.57 -143.78
C ARG A 13 47.46 -106.46 -142.73
N ALA A 14 48.20 -105.37 -143.02
CA ALA A 14 48.33 -104.25 -142.08
C ALA A 14 47.11 -103.30 -142.11
N GLU A 15 46.44 -103.20 -143.25
CA GLU A 15 45.39 -102.21 -143.50
C GLU A 15 44.05 -102.61 -142.86
N GLU A 16 43.63 -103.87 -142.99
CA GLU A 16 42.40 -104.41 -142.39
C GLU A 16 42.41 -104.37 -140.85
N ALA A 17 43.59 -104.48 -140.22
CA ALA A 17 43.74 -104.38 -138.77
C ALA A 17 43.50 -102.95 -138.24
N ALA A 18 43.99 -101.94 -138.96
CA ALA A 18 43.89 -100.54 -138.56
C ALA A 18 42.45 -100.01 -138.57
N GLU A 19 41.58 -100.51 -139.47
CA GLU A 19 40.18 -100.07 -139.52
C GLU A 19 39.32 -100.63 -138.36
N GLN A 20 39.57 -101.86 -137.91
CA GLN A 20 38.87 -102.43 -136.75
C GLN A 20 39.17 -101.64 -135.46
N GLU A 21 40.44 -101.31 -135.22
CA GLU A 21 40.86 -100.57 -134.03
C GLU A 21 40.22 -99.17 -133.98
N ARG A 22 40.12 -98.51 -135.15
CA ARG A 22 39.48 -97.20 -135.31
C ARG A 22 37.98 -97.17 -135.02
N ARG A 23 37.27 -98.31 -135.14
CA ARG A 23 35.86 -98.42 -134.73
C ARG A 23 35.71 -98.47 -133.21
N ARG A 24 36.46 -99.36 -132.52
CA ARG A 24 36.41 -99.48 -131.05
C ARG A 24 36.67 -98.15 -130.33
N ALA A 25 37.74 -97.46 -130.73
CA ALA A 25 38.12 -96.17 -130.13
C ALA A 25 37.02 -95.10 -130.21
N LYS A 26 36.13 -95.17 -131.22
CA LYS A 26 35.04 -94.21 -131.42
C LYS A 26 33.80 -94.51 -130.56
N GLU A 27 33.64 -95.76 -130.13
CA GLU A 27 32.50 -96.24 -129.35
C GLU A 27 32.74 -96.01 -127.85
N GLU A 28 33.95 -96.33 -127.36
CA GLU A 28 34.39 -95.99 -125.99
C GLU A 28 34.35 -94.48 -125.70
N ALA A 29 34.69 -93.66 -126.70
CA ALA A 29 34.65 -92.20 -126.59
C ALA A 29 33.23 -91.64 -126.38
N LYS A 30 32.19 -92.32 -126.90
CA LYS A 30 30.80 -91.90 -126.69
C LYS A 30 30.34 -92.17 -125.26
N GLN A 31 30.63 -93.37 -124.73
CA GLN A 31 30.18 -93.78 -123.39
C GLN A 31 30.67 -92.82 -122.31
N ARG A 32 31.98 -92.48 -122.34
CA ARG A 32 32.59 -91.55 -121.37
C ARG A 32 31.96 -90.16 -121.35
N ALA A 33 31.35 -89.71 -122.46
CA ALA A 33 30.69 -88.40 -122.53
C ALA A 33 29.31 -88.39 -121.86
N GLU A 34 28.57 -89.51 -121.91
CA GLU A 34 27.26 -89.62 -121.26
C GLU A 34 27.40 -89.80 -119.73
N ASP A 35 28.39 -90.59 -119.28
CA ASP A 35 28.69 -90.78 -117.86
C ASP A 35 29.17 -89.47 -117.18
N ALA A 36 30.02 -88.70 -117.86
CA ALA A 36 30.50 -87.41 -117.37
C ALA A 36 29.37 -86.37 -117.21
N LYS A 37 28.33 -86.42 -118.06
CA LYS A 37 27.18 -85.49 -117.95
C LYS A 37 26.36 -85.75 -116.68
N ARG A 38 26.09 -87.02 -116.34
CA ARG A 38 25.34 -87.37 -115.12
C ARG A 38 26.07 -86.93 -113.85
N ALA A 39 27.38 -87.15 -113.78
CA ALA A 39 28.19 -86.73 -112.63
C ALA A 39 28.14 -85.22 -112.37
N ALA A 40 28.03 -84.39 -113.42
CA ALA A 40 27.87 -82.94 -113.29
C ALA A 40 26.45 -82.54 -112.82
N GLU A 41 25.41 -83.25 -113.28
CA GLU A 41 24.02 -82.98 -112.90
C GLU A 41 23.73 -83.37 -111.44
N ASP A 42 24.32 -84.45 -110.93
CA ASP A 42 24.20 -84.84 -109.51
C ASP A 42 24.98 -83.90 -108.57
N LEU A 43 26.17 -83.43 -108.97
CA LEU A 43 26.98 -82.51 -108.16
C LEU A 43 26.29 -81.16 -107.95
N ALA A 44 25.80 -80.54 -109.04
CA ALA A 44 25.10 -79.26 -108.98
C ALA A 44 23.82 -79.32 -108.12
N ARG A 45 23.21 -80.51 -107.99
CA ARG A 45 22.07 -80.72 -107.09
C ARG A 45 22.49 -80.74 -105.62
N GLN A 46 23.61 -81.36 -105.27
CA GLN A 46 24.09 -81.41 -103.88
C GLN A 46 24.46 -80.00 -103.38
N GLU A 47 25.14 -79.20 -104.21
CA GLU A 47 25.48 -77.81 -103.89
C GLU A 47 24.23 -76.95 -103.64
N ALA A 48 23.16 -77.16 -104.41
CA ALA A 48 21.88 -76.46 -104.22
C ALA A 48 21.15 -76.88 -102.93
N GLU A 49 21.15 -78.17 -102.57
CA GLU A 49 20.53 -78.66 -101.33
C GLU A 49 21.31 -78.20 -100.07
N GLU A 50 22.63 -78.05 -100.14
CA GLU A 50 23.44 -77.50 -99.03
C GLU A 50 23.25 -75.98 -98.86
N ARG A 51 23.28 -75.20 -99.95
CA ARG A 51 23.03 -73.75 -99.96
C ARG A 51 21.68 -73.39 -99.31
N GLY A 52 20.65 -74.22 -99.53
CA GLY A 52 19.33 -74.05 -98.93
C GLY A 52 19.33 -74.17 -97.40
N ARG A 53 20.02 -75.17 -96.84
CA ARG A 53 20.10 -75.38 -95.38
C ARG A 53 20.85 -74.26 -94.67
N LEU A 54 21.91 -73.74 -95.29
CA LEU A 54 22.70 -72.63 -94.76
C LEU A 54 21.88 -71.34 -94.70
N LEU A 55 21.06 -71.06 -95.73
CA LEU A 55 20.13 -69.94 -95.74
C LEU A 55 19.08 -70.05 -94.61
N GLU A 56 18.47 -71.23 -94.44
CA GLU A 56 17.42 -71.44 -93.44
C GLU A 56 17.94 -71.25 -92.01
N ARG A 57 19.12 -71.81 -91.69
CA ARG A 57 19.76 -71.63 -90.36
C ARG A 57 20.21 -70.18 -90.13
N LEU A 58 20.63 -69.45 -91.17
CA LEU A 58 20.96 -68.03 -91.05
C LEU A 58 19.71 -67.21 -90.71
N GLN A 59 18.59 -67.44 -91.39
CA GLN A 59 17.32 -66.74 -91.15
C GLN A 59 16.71 -67.06 -89.78
N GLU A 60 16.82 -68.32 -89.33
CA GLU A 60 16.44 -68.74 -87.97
C GLU A 60 17.23 -67.95 -86.91
N LEU A 61 18.56 -67.88 -87.05
CA LEU A 61 19.42 -67.19 -86.09
C LEU A 61 19.27 -65.68 -86.10
N VAL A 62 18.98 -65.04 -87.25
CA VAL A 62 18.63 -63.61 -87.28
C VAL A 62 17.34 -63.34 -86.51
N ARG A 63 16.31 -64.20 -86.67
CA ARG A 63 15.03 -64.06 -85.96
C ARG A 63 15.16 -64.28 -84.44
N SER A 64 15.92 -65.28 -84.00
CA SER A 64 16.14 -65.51 -82.56
C SER A 64 17.00 -64.41 -81.95
N SER A 65 18.04 -63.94 -82.65
CA SER A 65 18.91 -62.84 -82.22
C SER A 65 18.15 -61.53 -81.98
N ALA A 66 17.15 -61.23 -82.81
CA ALA A 66 16.28 -60.06 -82.63
C ALA A 66 15.43 -60.11 -81.34
N LEU A 67 15.18 -61.29 -80.79
CA LEU A 67 14.35 -61.52 -79.60
C LEU A 67 15.17 -61.64 -78.30
N VAL A 68 16.49 -61.43 -78.33
CA VAL A 68 17.34 -61.46 -77.13
C VAL A 68 17.09 -60.22 -76.27
N GLU A 69 16.63 -60.43 -75.02
CA GLU A 69 16.48 -59.40 -73.98
C GLU A 69 17.59 -59.44 -72.91
N GLY A 70 18.51 -60.40 -72.99
CA GLY A 70 19.61 -60.61 -72.05
C GLY A 70 20.99 -60.29 -72.64
N ASP A 71 22.02 -61.00 -72.17
CA ASP A 71 23.36 -60.93 -72.74
C ASP A 71 23.35 -61.40 -74.20
N ALA A 72 23.95 -60.59 -75.08
CA ALA A 72 23.98 -60.81 -76.51
C ALA A 72 25.31 -61.42 -77.00
N GLU A 73 26.32 -61.64 -76.16
CA GLU A 73 27.64 -62.12 -76.62
C GLU A 73 27.56 -63.48 -77.32
N ASP A 74 26.83 -64.46 -76.77
CA ASP A 74 26.69 -65.79 -77.39
C ASP A 74 25.82 -65.73 -78.67
N ALA A 75 24.77 -64.92 -78.71
CA ALA A 75 23.97 -64.71 -79.93
C ALA A 75 24.82 -64.06 -81.05
N ILE A 76 25.60 -63.02 -80.72
CA ILE A 76 26.57 -62.37 -81.62
C ILE A 76 27.63 -63.37 -82.14
N LYS A 77 27.98 -64.38 -81.34
CA LYS A 77 29.01 -65.39 -81.64
C LYS A 77 28.45 -66.51 -82.54
N GLU A 78 27.25 -67.02 -82.26
CA GLU A 78 26.57 -67.97 -83.16
C GLU A 78 26.22 -67.34 -84.50
N LEU A 79 25.67 -66.12 -84.50
CA LEU A 79 25.24 -65.45 -85.73
C LEU A 79 26.42 -65.19 -86.68
N LYS A 80 27.59 -64.79 -86.17
CA LYS A 80 28.84 -64.70 -86.97
C LYS A 80 29.31 -66.05 -87.51
N ALA A 81 29.18 -67.13 -86.75
CA ALA A 81 29.56 -68.46 -87.21
C ALA A 81 28.66 -68.91 -88.38
N ALA A 82 27.35 -68.62 -88.28
CA ALA A 82 26.39 -68.86 -89.35
C ALA A 82 26.65 -67.98 -90.59
N ILE A 83 26.93 -66.68 -90.43
CA ILE A 83 27.33 -65.79 -91.53
C ILE A 83 28.54 -66.36 -92.27
N LYS A 84 29.60 -66.77 -91.55
CA LYS A 84 30.81 -67.34 -92.15
C LYS A 84 30.55 -68.66 -92.89
N ALA A 85 29.66 -69.51 -92.37
CA ALA A 85 29.27 -70.75 -93.03
C ALA A 85 28.44 -70.50 -94.30
N ALA A 86 27.45 -69.60 -94.22
CA ALA A 86 26.62 -69.20 -95.36
C ALA A 86 27.44 -68.53 -96.47
N GLN A 87 28.42 -67.70 -96.12
CA GLN A 87 29.34 -67.08 -97.07
C GLN A 87 30.24 -68.12 -97.78
N ALA A 88 30.71 -69.15 -97.06
CA ALA A 88 31.46 -70.25 -97.65
C ALA A 88 30.59 -71.15 -98.57
N GLY A 89 29.31 -71.34 -98.23
CA GLY A 89 28.31 -72.00 -99.07
C GLY A 89 27.70 -71.12 -100.17
N GLY A 90 28.28 -69.95 -100.44
CA GLY A 90 27.89 -69.06 -101.54
C GLY A 90 26.46 -68.52 -101.45
N VAL A 91 25.89 -68.32 -100.26
CA VAL A 91 24.58 -67.69 -100.07
C VAL A 91 24.58 -66.23 -100.58
N GLU A 92 23.42 -65.73 -101.04
CA GLU A 92 23.28 -64.37 -101.60
C GLU A 92 23.76 -63.28 -100.61
N GLU A 93 24.60 -62.36 -101.09
CA GLU A 93 25.28 -61.33 -100.31
C GLU A 93 24.31 -60.44 -99.50
N GLU A 94 23.13 -60.13 -100.05
CA GLU A 94 22.07 -59.35 -99.39
C GLU A 94 21.65 -59.97 -98.03
N ARG A 95 21.64 -61.30 -97.92
CA ARG A 95 21.27 -62.02 -96.68
C ARG A 95 22.41 -62.11 -95.68
N LEU A 96 23.66 -62.03 -96.14
CA LEU A 96 24.81 -61.87 -95.26
C LEU A 96 24.81 -60.46 -94.64
N GLN A 97 24.52 -59.43 -95.43
CA GLN A 97 24.42 -58.04 -94.96
C GLN A 97 23.25 -57.84 -93.96
N GLU A 98 22.10 -58.47 -94.19
CA GLU A 98 20.97 -58.50 -93.24
C GLU A 98 21.40 -59.06 -91.87
N ALA A 99 22.16 -60.15 -91.86
CA ALA A 99 22.66 -60.77 -90.63
C ALA A 99 23.80 -59.96 -89.97
N GLU A 100 24.70 -59.35 -90.75
CA GLU A 100 25.74 -58.45 -90.22
C GLU A 100 25.15 -57.18 -89.58
N GLY A 101 24.05 -56.65 -90.13
CA GLY A 101 23.25 -55.59 -89.52
C GLY A 101 22.79 -55.96 -88.12
N CYS A 102 22.17 -57.14 -87.97
CA CYS A 102 21.73 -57.66 -86.67
C CYS A 102 22.91 -57.79 -85.65
N VAL A 103 24.09 -58.24 -86.09
CA VAL A 103 25.31 -58.28 -85.25
C VAL A 103 25.76 -56.87 -84.79
N LYS A 104 25.55 -55.85 -85.62
CA LYS A 104 25.90 -54.45 -85.31
C LYS A 104 24.94 -53.86 -84.27
N ASP A 105 23.65 -54.15 -84.38
CA ASP A 105 22.62 -53.61 -83.51
C ASP A 105 22.60 -54.28 -82.13
N LEU A 106 22.91 -55.58 -82.04
CA LEU A 106 23.15 -56.23 -80.74
C LEU A 106 24.36 -55.62 -80.00
N LYS A 107 25.40 -55.18 -80.72
CA LYS A 107 26.57 -54.51 -80.14
C LYS A 107 26.30 -53.08 -79.67
N SER A 108 25.37 -52.35 -80.28
CA SER A 108 24.96 -51.03 -79.78
C SER A 108 24.07 -51.16 -78.54
N ARG A 109 23.11 -52.11 -78.54
CA ARG A 109 22.27 -52.46 -77.38
C ARG A 109 23.09 -52.73 -76.11
N GLY A 110 24.05 -53.66 -76.16
CA GLY A 110 24.88 -53.99 -75.00
C GLY A 110 25.68 -52.80 -74.45
N LYS A 111 26.30 -52.00 -75.33
CA LYS A 111 27.07 -50.81 -74.94
C LYS A 111 26.22 -49.66 -74.38
N ALA A 112 24.94 -49.59 -74.75
CA ALA A 112 24.00 -48.63 -74.17
C ALA A 112 23.55 -49.10 -72.78
N GLN A 113 23.25 -50.39 -72.62
CA GLN A 113 22.86 -51.00 -71.35
C GLN A 113 23.96 -50.90 -70.28
N GLU A 114 25.22 -51.21 -70.64
CA GLU A 114 26.38 -51.09 -69.74
C GLU A 114 26.53 -49.66 -69.20
N LYS A 115 26.45 -48.65 -70.08
CA LYS A 115 26.56 -47.23 -69.71
C LYS A 115 25.38 -46.73 -68.87
N LEU A 116 24.18 -47.27 -69.09
CA LEU A 116 23.02 -46.93 -68.27
C LEU A 116 23.17 -47.48 -66.85
N LYS A 117 23.59 -48.75 -66.70
CA LYS A 117 23.91 -49.34 -65.39
C LYS A 117 25.04 -48.60 -64.68
N GLN A 118 26.09 -48.22 -65.40
CA GLN A 118 27.18 -47.43 -64.82
C GLN A 118 26.70 -46.04 -64.37
N ALA A 119 25.86 -45.35 -65.14
CA ALA A 119 25.31 -44.05 -64.74
C ALA A 119 24.43 -44.12 -63.48
N ILE A 120 23.65 -45.21 -63.32
CA ILE A 120 22.85 -45.46 -62.11
C ILE A 120 23.78 -45.73 -60.91
N ALA A 121 24.84 -46.53 -61.10
CA ALA A 121 25.83 -46.82 -60.06
C ALA A 121 26.62 -45.57 -59.63
N ASP A 122 26.95 -44.68 -60.57
CA ASP A 122 27.52 -43.34 -60.33
C ASP A 122 26.58 -42.40 -59.55
N LYS A 123 25.28 -42.74 -59.43
CA LYS A 123 24.19 -41.91 -58.87
C LYS A 123 24.04 -40.53 -59.52
N ASP A 124 24.50 -40.37 -60.76
CA ASP A 124 24.56 -39.09 -61.45
C ASP A 124 23.33 -38.92 -62.35
N LEU A 125 22.32 -38.20 -61.87
CA LEU A 125 21.01 -38.08 -62.51
C LEU A 125 21.08 -37.51 -63.95
N ASP A 126 22.05 -36.63 -64.22
CA ASP A 126 22.30 -36.08 -65.55
C ASP A 126 23.00 -37.07 -66.48
N LYS A 127 23.92 -37.91 -65.98
CA LYS A 127 24.42 -39.06 -66.75
C LYS A 127 23.32 -40.09 -66.99
N VAL A 128 22.47 -40.40 -66.00
CA VAL A 128 21.37 -41.37 -66.15
C VAL A 128 20.41 -40.91 -67.24
N ARG A 129 19.98 -39.64 -67.24
CA ARG A 129 19.17 -39.05 -68.33
C ARG A 129 19.83 -39.19 -69.70
N LYS A 130 21.13 -38.85 -69.81
CA LYS A 130 21.90 -38.90 -71.07
C LYS A 130 22.22 -40.33 -71.54
N ALA A 131 22.22 -41.31 -70.63
CA ALA A 131 22.37 -42.73 -70.94
C ALA A 131 21.02 -43.38 -71.28
N LEU A 132 19.94 -43.00 -70.60
CA LEU A 132 18.59 -43.51 -70.81
C LEU A 132 18.09 -43.22 -72.22
N ALA A 133 18.21 -41.96 -72.67
CA ALA A 133 17.84 -41.59 -74.04
C ALA A 133 18.60 -42.44 -75.11
N LYS A 134 19.86 -42.79 -74.85
CA LYS A 134 20.68 -43.63 -75.73
C LYS A 134 20.36 -45.13 -75.62
N ALA A 135 19.85 -45.58 -74.49
CA ALA A 135 19.35 -46.94 -74.29
C ALA A 135 17.99 -47.12 -74.96
N GLU A 136 17.11 -46.11 -74.92
CA GLU A 136 15.86 -46.09 -75.67
C GLU A 136 16.12 -46.02 -77.19
N GLU A 137 17.00 -45.12 -77.65
CA GLU A 137 17.42 -45.04 -79.06
C GLU A 137 18.06 -46.35 -79.57
N ALA A 138 18.85 -47.03 -78.74
CA ALA A 138 19.44 -48.33 -79.06
C ALA A 138 18.48 -49.52 -78.92
N ASN A 139 17.25 -49.33 -78.43
CA ASN A 139 16.28 -50.40 -78.14
C ASN A 139 16.81 -51.45 -77.12
N ALA A 140 17.40 -50.97 -76.03
CA ALA A 140 17.95 -51.78 -74.94
C ALA A 140 16.86 -52.52 -74.13
N PRO A 141 17.21 -53.53 -73.31
CA PRO A 141 16.23 -54.30 -72.54
C PRO A 141 15.36 -53.43 -71.63
N LYS A 142 14.05 -53.68 -71.67
CA LYS A 142 13.04 -52.84 -71.00
C LYS A 142 13.25 -52.75 -69.49
N SER A 143 13.68 -53.83 -68.84
CA SER A 143 14.03 -53.85 -67.42
C SER A 143 15.02 -52.75 -67.02
N CYS A 144 16.08 -52.55 -67.80
CA CYS A 144 17.08 -51.51 -67.52
C CYS A 144 16.59 -50.08 -67.81
N ILE A 145 15.63 -49.94 -68.71
CA ILE A 145 14.94 -48.66 -68.99
C ILE A 145 14.00 -48.31 -67.83
N ASP A 146 13.27 -49.30 -67.31
CA ASP A 146 12.35 -49.13 -66.17
C ASP A 146 13.11 -48.92 -64.85
N GLU A 147 14.24 -49.62 -64.62
CA GLU A 147 15.21 -49.36 -63.52
C GLU A 147 15.69 -47.90 -63.52
N ALA A 148 16.11 -47.39 -64.67
CA ALA A 148 16.58 -46.01 -64.81
C ALA A 148 15.47 -44.96 -64.57
N LYS A 149 14.24 -45.26 -65.00
CA LYS A 149 13.08 -44.38 -64.79
C LYS A 149 12.65 -44.34 -63.32
N ALA A 150 12.71 -45.48 -62.63
CA ALA A 150 12.50 -45.53 -61.18
C ALA A 150 13.55 -44.70 -60.44
N PHE A 151 14.84 -44.83 -60.79
CA PHE A 151 15.92 -44.04 -60.19
C PHE A 151 15.73 -42.53 -60.39
N ILE A 152 15.37 -42.08 -61.60
CA ILE A 152 15.08 -40.66 -61.87
C ILE A 152 13.89 -40.17 -61.02
N ALA A 153 12.80 -40.96 -60.96
CA ALA A 153 11.61 -40.59 -60.19
C ALA A 153 11.86 -40.48 -58.67
N GLU A 154 12.85 -41.21 -58.13
CA GLU A 154 13.20 -41.19 -56.71
C GLU A 154 14.23 -40.10 -56.33
N GLU A 155 15.22 -39.81 -57.18
CA GLU A 155 16.26 -38.80 -56.86
C GLU A 155 15.97 -37.40 -57.41
N GLU A 156 15.10 -37.23 -58.41
CA GLU A 156 14.76 -35.88 -58.93
C GLU A 156 14.08 -34.98 -57.87
N PRO A 157 13.08 -35.44 -57.09
CA PRO A 157 12.51 -34.64 -56.01
C PRO A 157 13.56 -34.24 -54.96
N LYS A 158 14.43 -35.17 -54.57
CA LYS A 158 15.54 -34.92 -53.62
C LYS A 158 16.53 -33.89 -54.16
N GLN A 159 16.89 -33.94 -55.45
CA GLN A 159 17.79 -32.96 -56.07
C GLN A 159 17.17 -31.55 -56.08
N GLN A 160 15.87 -31.44 -56.37
CA GLN A 160 15.15 -30.16 -56.32
C GLN A 160 15.02 -29.63 -54.88
N ALA A 161 14.76 -30.50 -53.90
CA ALA A 161 14.73 -30.15 -52.49
C ALA A 161 16.10 -29.67 -51.96
N ARG A 162 17.19 -30.39 -52.27
CA ARG A 162 18.57 -29.99 -51.96
C ARG A 162 18.91 -28.59 -52.52
N ALA A 163 18.45 -28.27 -53.73
CA ALA A 163 18.63 -26.94 -54.31
C ALA A 163 17.83 -25.84 -53.56
N ARG A 164 16.60 -26.13 -53.13
CA ARG A 164 15.79 -25.20 -52.31
C ARG A 164 16.40 -24.96 -50.93
N LEU A 165 16.89 -26.01 -50.27
CA LEU A 165 17.58 -25.92 -48.97
C LEU A 165 18.79 -24.98 -49.03
N GLN A 166 19.65 -25.14 -50.05
CA GLN A 166 20.82 -24.28 -50.21
C GLN A 166 20.42 -22.83 -50.54
N ALA A 167 19.41 -22.61 -51.39
CA ALA A 167 18.91 -21.26 -51.70
C ALA A 167 18.32 -20.55 -50.47
N ALA A 168 17.50 -21.23 -49.65
CA ALA A 168 16.93 -20.66 -48.44
C ALA A 168 17.98 -20.34 -47.37
N LYS A 169 19.02 -21.17 -47.26
CA LYS A 169 20.21 -20.94 -46.43
C LYS A 169 21.03 -19.73 -46.89
N GLU A 170 21.12 -19.47 -48.18
CA GLU A 170 21.77 -18.28 -48.75
C GLU A 170 20.92 -17.01 -48.57
N ALA A 171 19.58 -17.13 -48.64
CA ALA A 171 18.66 -16.03 -48.38
C ALA A 171 18.59 -15.65 -46.88
N GLY A 172 18.82 -16.59 -45.97
CA GLY A 172 18.80 -16.37 -44.52
C GLY A 172 17.40 -16.12 -43.93
N SER A 173 16.35 -16.33 -44.72
CA SER A 173 14.95 -16.16 -44.34
C SER A 173 14.45 -17.39 -43.57
N LEU A 174 13.86 -17.18 -42.38
CA LEU A 174 13.34 -18.28 -41.56
C LEU A 174 12.13 -18.95 -42.24
N GLU A 175 11.25 -18.16 -42.82
CA GLU A 175 10.04 -18.61 -43.51
C GLU A 175 10.40 -19.48 -44.74
N GLU A 176 11.41 -19.07 -45.50
CA GLU A 176 11.90 -19.84 -46.65
C GLU A 176 12.65 -21.10 -46.22
N LEU A 177 13.43 -21.02 -45.13
CA LEU A 177 14.18 -22.18 -44.61
C LEU A 177 13.24 -23.25 -44.04
N LYS A 178 12.14 -22.86 -43.37
CA LYS A 178 11.09 -23.81 -42.96
C LYS A 178 10.50 -24.50 -44.17
N ALA A 179 9.96 -23.74 -45.13
CA ALA A 179 9.35 -24.31 -46.34
C ALA A 179 10.32 -25.17 -47.19
N ALA A 180 11.63 -24.89 -47.13
CA ALA A 180 12.65 -25.69 -47.79
C ALA A 180 13.01 -26.99 -47.05
N VAL A 181 12.95 -27.02 -45.72
CA VAL A 181 13.13 -28.24 -44.91
C VAL A 181 11.90 -29.13 -44.99
N ASP A 182 10.71 -28.58 -44.80
CA ASP A 182 9.45 -29.33 -44.87
C ASP A 182 9.32 -30.03 -46.24
N ALA A 183 9.62 -29.30 -47.34
CA ALA A 183 9.62 -29.84 -48.70
C ALA A 183 10.80 -30.80 -49.01
N ALA A 184 11.76 -30.97 -48.11
CA ALA A 184 12.87 -31.92 -48.21
C ALA A 184 12.63 -33.19 -47.40
N GLU A 185 11.92 -33.10 -46.27
CA GLU A 185 11.33 -34.25 -45.58
C GLU A 185 10.31 -34.96 -46.48
N ASP A 186 9.38 -34.21 -47.09
CA ASP A 186 8.41 -34.73 -48.08
C ASP A 186 9.09 -35.40 -49.29
N ALA A 187 10.29 -34.94 -49.68
CA ALA A 187 11.06 -35.50 -50.78
C ALA A 187 11.92 -36.72 -50.39
N GLY A 188 11.96 -37.11 -49.11
CA GLY A 188 12.78 -38.24 -48.64
C GLY A 188 14.28 -37.95 -48.62
N VAL A 189 14.69 -36.70 -48.36
CA VAL A 189 16.10 -36.35 -48.08
C VAL A 189 16.49 -36.92 -46.70
N SER A 190 17.75 -37.35 -46.53
CA SER A 190 18.17 -38.02 -45.30
C SER A 190 18.24 -37.06 -44.10
N SER A 191 17.92 -37.56 -42.91
CA SER A 191 17.99 -36.77 -41.66
C SER A 191 19.41 -36.22 -41.38
N GLU A 192 20.45 -36.94 -41.82
CA GLU A 192 21.85 -36.50 -41.74
C GLU A 192 22.14 -35.29 -42.65
N GLU A 193 21.53 -35.22 -43.84
CA GLU A 193 21.60 -34.06 -44.73
C GLU A 193 20.78 -32.86 -44.22
N LEU A 194 19.68 -33.10 -43.49
CA LEU A 194 18.78 -32.08 -42.95
C LEU A 194 19.28 -31.44 -41.65
N ALA A 195 20.00 -32.20 -40.82
CA ALA A 195 20.53 -31.75 -39.52
C ALA A 195 21.17 -30.34 -39.49
N PRO A 196 22.05 -29.93 -40.44
CA PRO A 196 22.61 -28.57 -40.44
C PRO A 196 21.59 -27.47 -40.79
N TYR A 197 20.53 -27.79 -41.53
CA TYR A 197 19.45 -26.85 -41.85
C TYR A 197 18.47 -26.71 -40.68
N GLU A 198 18.17 -27.79 -39.97
CA GLU A 198 17.41 -27.75 -38.71
C GLU A 198 18.14 -26.97 -37.62
N GLN A 199 19.46 -27.13 -37.47
CA GLN A 199 20.25 -26.31 -36.55
C GLN A 199 20.20 -24.81 -36.91
N LEU A 200 20.24 -24.47 -38.20
CA LEU A 200 20.10 -23.09 -38.68
C LEU A 200 18.68 -22.55 -38.41
N LYS A 201 17.64 -23.33 -38.74
CA LYS A 201 16.22 -23.04 -38.46
C LYS A 201 16.00 -22.73 -36.98
N ALA A 202 16.43 -23.60 -36.08
CA ALA A 202 16.34 -23.39 -34.63
C ALA A 202 17.10 -22.14 -34.13
N SER A 203 18.22 -21.77 -34.77
CA SER A 203 18.95 -20.54 -34.42
C SER A 203 18.22 -19.26 -34.88
N LEU A 204 17.59 -19.30 -36.06
CA LEU A 204 16.80 -18.20 -36.60
C LEU A 204 15.46 -18.04 -35.86
N GLU A 205 14.85 -19.14 -35.41
CA GLU A 205 13.68 -19.11 -34.51
C GLU A 205 14.00 -18.38 -33.20
N LYS A 206 15.05 -18.81 -32.48
CA LYS A 206 15.48 -18.16 -31.23
C LYS A 206 15.78 -16.67 -31.41
N ARG A 207 16.41 -16.30 -32.53
CA ARG A 207 16.66 -14.89 -32.86
C ARG A 207 15.37 -14.10 -33.08
N LYS A 208 14.37 -14.68 -33.73
CA LYS A 208 13.05 -14.06 -33.96
C LYS A 208 12.24 -13.94 -32.67
N GLU A 209 12.28 -14.97 -31.81
CA GLU A 209 11.65 -14.96 -30.48
C GLU A 209 12.27 -13.89 -29.57
N ALA A 210 13.60 -13.86 -29.46
CA ALA A 210 14.32 -12.88 -28.65
C ALA A 210 14.13 -11.44 -29.16
N GLN A 211 14.03 -11.23 -30.49
CA GLN A 211 13.64 -9.93 -31.03
C GLN A 211 12.20 -9.55 -30.64
N GLY A 212 11.25 -10.48 -30.73
CA GLY A 212 9.86 -10.26 -30.31
C GLY A 212 9.68 -10.05 -28.81
N GLU A 213 10.58 -10.57 -27.96
CA GLU A 213 10.65 -10.22 -26.53
C GLU A 213 11.24 -8.82 -26.32
N LEU A 214 12.30 -8.47 -27.04
CA LEU A 214 12.93 -7.15 -26.97
C LEU A 214 11.98 -6.03 -27.40
N GLU A 215 11.22 -6.22 -28.48
CA GLU A 215 10.22 -5.27 -28.96
C GLU A 215 9.07 -5.10 -27.96
N ARG A 216 8.57 -6.19 -27.36
CA ARG A 216 7.59 -6.14 -26.26
C ARG A 216 8.14 -5.44 -25.01
N ALA A 217 9.41 -5.63 -24.67
CA ALA A 217 10.05 -4.95 -23.54
C ALA A 217 10.23 -3.44 -23.79
N ILE A 218 10.56 -3.04 -25.03
CA ILE A 218 10.59 -1.63 -25.47
C ILE A 218 9.22 -0.97 -25.32
N GLU A 219 8.15 -1.65 -25.74
CA GLU A 219 6.78 -1.14 -25.65
C GLU A 219 6.29 -1.06 -24.19
N ALA A 220 6.53 -2.11 -23.39
CA ALA A 220 6.13 -2.18 -21.99
C ALA A 220 6.94 -1.28 -21.04
N ARG A 221 8.14 -0.84 -21.44
CA ARG A 221 9.06 0.04 -20.67
C ARG A 221 9.49 -0.47 -19.28
N SER A 222 9.25 -1.74 -18.93
CA SER A 222 9.78 -2.32 -17.69
C SER A 222 11.29 -2.47 -17.76
N VAL A 223 11.98 -1.97 -16.74
CA VAL A 223 13.44 -2.05 -16.58
C VAL A 223 13.88 -3.50 -16.43
N GLU A 224 13.15 -4.33 -15.69
CA GLU A 224 13.47 -5.76 -15.55
C GLU A 224 13.31 -6.50 -16.88
N ALA A 225 12.20 -6.27 -17.59
CA ALA A 225 11.95 -6.88 -18.89
C ALA A 225 12.99 -6.44 -19.94
N LEU A 226 13.36 -5.16 -19.95
CA LEU A 226 14.42 -4.63 -20.82
C LEU A 226 15.78 -5.26 -20.52
N LYS A 227 16.19 -5.35 -19.24
CA LYS A 227 17.45 -6.01 -18.86
C LYS A 227 17.49 -7.48 -19.29
N ALA A 228 16.42 -8.23 -19.06
CA ALA A 228 16.33 -9.63 -19.48
C ALA A 228 16.34 -9.79 -21.01
N ALA A 229 15.51 -9.02 -21.73
CA ALA A 229 15.40 -9.13 -23.17
C ALA A 229 16.65 -8.63 -23.92
N ILE A 230 17.35 -7.61 -23.42
CA ILE A 230 18.64 -7.15 -23.99
C ILE A 230 19.68 -8.27 -23.91
N GLN A 231 19.76 -9.00 -22.79
CA GLN A 231 20.67 -10.14 -22.63
C GLN A 231 20.33 -11.25 -23.65
N LEU A 232 19.07 -11.69 -23.68
CA LEU A 232 18.60 -12.75 -24.60
C LEU A 232 18.78 -12.38 -26.07
N ALA A 233 18.47 -11.13 -26.45
CA ALA A 233 18.63 -10.63 -27.81
C ALA A 233 20.11 -10.51 -28.23
N THR A 234 21.01 -10.20 -27.28
CA THR A 234 22.46 -10.18 -27.52
C THR A 234 23.01 -11.59 -27.72
N GLU A 235 22.59 -12.55 -26.87
CA GLU A 235 22.98 -13.96 -27.00
C GLU A 235 22.42 -14.62 -28.27
N ALA A 236 21.21 -14.26 -28.70
CA ALA A 236 20.58 -14.73 -29.93
C ALA A 236 21.01 -13.96 -31.20
N GLY A 237 21.91 -12.98 -31.09
CA GLY A 237 22.49 -12.25 -32.22
C GLY A 237 21.51 -11.35 -33.00
N VAL A 238 20.53 -10.74 -32.31
CA VAL A 238 19.55 -9.78 -32.88
C VAL A 238 20.25 -8.53 -33.45
N ASP A 239 19.59 -7.77 -34.35
CA ASP A 239 20.19 -6.55 -34.94
C ASP A 239 20.54 -5.53 -33.84
N SER A 240 21.80 -5.09 -33.84
CA SER A 240 22.37 -4.13 -32.89
C SER A 240 21.60 -2.80 -32.79
N LYS A 241 20.82 -2.40 -33.82
CA LYS A 241 19.94 -1.23 -33.77
C LYS A 241 18.80 -1.42 -32.77
N VAL A 242 18.16 -2.59 -32.76
CA VAL A 242 17.04 -2.89 -31.85
C VAL A 242 17.55 -3.00 -30.41
N VAL A 243 18.71 -3.65 -30.22
CA VAL A 243 19.41 -3.70 -28.93
C VAL A 243 19.73 -2.29 -28.42
N LYS A 244 20.32 -1.42 -29.26
CA LYS A 244 20.60 -0.01 -28.91
C LYS A 244 19.36 0.84 -28.63
N GLN A 245 18.23 0.52 -29.27
CA GLN A 245 16.95 1.15 -28.96
C GLN A 245 16.45 0.74 -27.57
N ALA A 246 16.56 -0.54 -27.21
CA ALA A 246 16.24 -1.02 -25.86
C ALA A 246 17.20 -0.45 -24.81
N GLU A 247 18.52 -0.43 -25.05
CA GLU A 247 19.52 0.21 -24.17
C GLU A 247 19.19 1.69 -23.91
N LYS A 248 18.73 2.43 -24.92
CA LYS A 248 18.32 3.83 -24.78
C LYS A 248 17.08 3.97 -23.90
N VAL A 249 16.04 3.15 -24.12
CA VAL A 249 14.83 3.18 -23.28
C VAL A 249 15.14 2.76 -21.85
N LEU A 250 15.96 1.73 -21.65
CA LEU A 250 16.44 1.29 -20.35
C LEU A 250 17.11 2.44 -19.58
N LYS A 251 18.00 3.18 -20.23
CA LYS A 251 18.69 4.35 -19.65
C LYS A 251 17.74 5.54 -19.36
N GLU A 252 16.59 5.61 -20.02
CA GLU A 252 15.57 6.65 -19.78
C GLU A 252 14.58 6.26 -18.67
N GLU A 253 14.34 4.97 -18.42
CA GLU A 253 13.37 4.49 -17.42
C GLU A 253 14.00 4.00 -16.11
N GLU A 254 15.25 3.51 -16.11
CA GLU A 254 15.95 3.03 -14.91
C GLU A 254 16.06 4.09 -13.79
N PRO A 255 16.38 5.37 -14.06
CA PRO A 255 16.34 6.42 -13.02
C PRO A 255 14.93 6.64 -12.45
N LYS A 256 13.87 6.39 -13.24
CA LYS A 256 12.49 6.58 -12.79
C LYS A 256 12.01 5.46 -11.88
N GLN A 257 12.41 4.22 -12.16
CA GLN A 257 12.13 3.12 -11.23
C GLN A 257 12.78 3.36 -9.87
N LEU A 258 14.06 3.74 -9.86
CA LEU A 258 14.76 4.06 -8.61
C LEU A 258 14.08 5.22 -7.85
N ALA A 259 13.63 6.27 -8.55
CA ALA A 259 12.86 7.35 -7.93
C ALA A 259 11.51 6.88 -7.34
N ARG A 260 10.77 6.00 -8.04
CA ARG A 260 9.51 5.41 -7.51
C ARG A 260 9.75 4.53 -6.28
N GLU A 261 10.86 3.80 -6.24
CA GLU A 261 11.24 2.99 -5.09
C GLU A 261 11.62 3.86 -3.88
N LEU A 262 12.44 4.90 -4.09
CA LEU A 262 12.78 5.90 -3.06
C LEU A 262 11.55 6.64 -2.52
N LEU A 263 10.63 7.08 -3.39
CA LEU A 263 9.36 7.71 -2.98
C LEU A 263 8.55 6.77 -2.09
N ARG A 264 8.44 5.50 -2.47
CA ARG A 264 7.68 4.49 -1.72
C ARG A 264 8.28 4.23 -0.33
N GLU A 265 9.61 4.18 -0.21
CA GLU A 265 10.28 4.02 1.07
C GLU A 265 10.15 5.28 1.94
N ALA A 266 10.38 6.47 1.37
CA ALA A 266 10.26 7.74 2.09
C ALA A 266 8.83 8.00 2.61
N CYS A 267 7.78 7.65 1.84
CA CYS A 267 6.39 7.73 2.29
C CYS A 267 6.07 6.77 3.46
N GLN A 268 6.79 5.65 3.59
CA GLN A 268 6.64 4.72 4.72
C GLN A 268 7.40 5.19 5.97
N GLN A 269 8.62 5.69 5.79
CA GLN A 269 9.45 6.20 6.89
C GLN A 269 8.93 7.54 7.44
N ARG A 270 8.35 8.38 6.57
CA ARG A 270 7.90 9.76 6.86
C ARG A 270 8.99 10.72 7.35
N GLU A 271 10.26 10.41 7.13
CA GLU A 271 11.36 11.28 7.50
C GLU A 271 11.54 12.42 6.48
N ILE A 272 11.54 13.67 6.96
CA ILE A 272 11.69 14.89 6.14
C ILE A 272 12.93 14.86 5.21
N PRO A 273 14.12 14.38 5.64
CA PRO A 273 15.27 14.25 4.74
C PRO A 273 15.03 13.26 3.59
N ALA A 274 14.53 12.06 3.90
CA ALA A 274 14.26 11.01 2.92
C ALA A 274 13.18 11.44 1.91
N LEU A 275 12.12 12.12 2.38
CA LEU A 275 11.08 12.68 1.51
C LEU A 275 11.64 13.73 0.55
N LYS A 276 12.52 14.63 1.02
CA LYS A 276 13.17 15.63 0.16
C LYS A 276 14.10 14.98 -0.87
N GLU A 277 14.90 13.99 -0.48
CA GLU A 277 15.78 13.26 -1.38
C GLU A 277 14.99 12.50 -2.45
N ALA A 278 13.92 11.81 -2.07
CA ALA A 278 13.06 11.07 -2.99
C ALA A 278 12.32 11.98 -3.99
N ILE A 279 11.80 13.13 -3.55
CA ILE A 279 11.17 14.12 -4.43
C ILE A 279 12.22 14.72 -5.39
N GLN A 280 13.40 15.09 -4.89
CA GLN A 280 14.48 15.60 -5.74
C GLN A 280 14.95 14.57 -6.78
N ALA A 281 14.99 13.28 -6.42
CA ALA A 281 15.25 12.18 -7.35
C ALA A 281 14.14 12.06 -8.41
N ALA A 282 12.87 12.19 -8.02
CA ALA A 282 11.72 12.17 -8.93
C ALA A 282 11.72 13.33 -9.94
N GLU A 283 12.00 14.55 -9.49
CA GLU A 283 12.17 15.73 -10.36
C GLU A 283 13.35 15.54 -11.33
N THR A 284 14.48 15.03 -10.83
CA THR A 284 15.69 14.79 -11.64
C THR A 284 15.46 13.70 -12.69
N ALA A 285 14.72 12.64 -12.35
CA ALA A 285 14.31 11.56 -13.25
C ALA A 285 13.12 11.94 -14.16
N LYS A 286 12.49 13.11 -13.94
CA LYS A 286 11.35 13.64 -14.71
C LYS A 286 10.11 12.73 -14.66
N LEU A 287 9.74 12.32 -13.45
CA LEU A 287 8.40 11.77 -13.18
C LEU A 287 7.33 12.86 -13.36
N ASP A 288 6.08 12.47 -13.55
CA ASP A 288 4.97 13.41 -13.51
C ASP A 288 4.72 13.89 -12.06
N ALA A 289 4.28 15.13 -11.88
CA ALA A 289 3.98 15.71 -10.57
C ALA A 289 2.92 14.90 -9.79
N ALA A 290 2.02 14.20 -10.48
CA ALA A 290 1.05 13.29 -9.86
C ALA A 290 1.70 12.05 -9.21
N GLU A 291 2.87 11.59 -9.70
CA GLU A 291 3.55 10.41 -9.16
C GLU A 291 4.21 10.65 -7.79
N PHE A 292 4.53 11.91 -7.46
CA PHE A 292 5.14 12.30 -6.17
C PHE A 292 4.29 13.28 -5.35
N ALA A 293 3.04 13.54 -5.76
CA ALA A 293 2.10 14.40 -5.03
C ALA A 293 1.85 13.93 -3.59
N GLU A 294 1.76 12.61 -3.35
CA GLU A 294 1.60 12.04 -2.00
C GLU A 294 2.82 12.35 -1.12
N ALA A 295 4.04 12.13 -1.63
CA ALA A 295 5.27 12.42 -0.91
C ALA A 295 5.39 13.92 -0.57
N SER A 296 5.03 14.80 -1.51
CA SER A 296 5.02 16.26 -1.30
C SER A 296 4.03 16.71 -0.22
N GLU A 297 2.84 16.11 -0.16
CA GLU A 297 1.85 16.44 0.88
C GLU A 297 2.23 15.86 2.24
N ILE A 298 2.80 14.64 2.30
CA ILE A 298 3.38 14.09 3.54
C ILE A 298 4.51 15.00 4.03
N LEU A 299 5.43 15.40 3.15
CA LEU A 299 6.53 16.32 3.48
C LEU A 299 6.01 17.62 4.08
N ARG A 300 5.00 18.26 3.46
CA ARG A 300 4.36 19.48 3.96
C ARG A 300 3.79 19.28 5.37
N GLN A 301 3.10 18.17 5.63
CA GLN A 301 2.52 17.86 6.94
C GLN A 301 3.58 17.64 8.02
N GLU A 302 4.65 16.90 7.73
CA GLU A 302 5.72 16.66 8.72
C GLU A 302 6.58 17.93 8.95
N GLU A 303 6.80 18.78 7.93
CA GLU A 303 7.43 20.10 8.11
C GLU A 303 6.57 21.06 8.97
N GLU A 304 5.25 21.07 8.79
CA GLU A 304 4.33 21.86 9.61
C GLU A 304 4.35 21.42 11.09
N LYS A 305 4.43 20.10 11.36
CA LYS A 305 4.65 19.57 12.71
C LYS A 305 5.99 19.98 13.30
N MET A 306 7.08 19.82 12.55
CA MET A 306 8.42 20.16 13.00
C MET A 306 8.51 21.64 13.39
N LYS A 307 8.04 22.53 12.52
CA LYS A 307 7.99 23.98 12.76
C LYS A 307 7.10 24.36 13.94
N ALA A 308 5.97 23.69 14.15
CA ALA A 308 5.10 23.95 15.29
C ALA A 308 5.74 23.47 16.62
N LEU A 309 6.46 22.35 16.61
CA LEU A 309 7.23 21.85 17.76
C LEU A 309 8.44 22.76 18.07
N GLU A 310 9.13 23.29 17.06
CA GLU A 310 10.16 24.33 17.26
C GLU A 310 9.56 25.57 17.93
N GLY A 311 8.37 26.03 17.50
CA GLY A 311 7.65 27.12 18.15
C GLY A 311 7.30 26.86 19.62
N VAL A 312 6.90 25.63 19.96
CA VAL A 312 6.69 25.20 21.36
C VAL A 312 7.99 25.23 22.15
N ASN A 313 9.09 24.74 21.59
CA ASN A 313 10.40 24.73 22.25
C ASN A 313 10.93 26.16 22.46
N THR A 314 10.80 27.06 21.48
CA THR A 314 11.15 28.48 21.62
C THR A 314 10.33 29.15 22.73
N ALA A 315 9.00 28.97 22.73
CA ALA A 315 8.14 29.50 23.78
C ALA A 315 8.49 28.94 25.16
N LEU A 316 8.87 27.66 25.25
CA LEU A 316 9.28 26.98 26.48
C LEU A 316 10.61 27.52 27.03
N GLU A 317 11.58 27.87 26.18
CA GLU A 317 12.83 28.52 26.62
C GLU A 317 12.64 29.98 27.01
N GLU A 318 11.83 30.77 26.30
CA GLU A 318 11.42 32.11 26.76
C GLU A 318 10.79 32.02 28.16
N VAL A 319 9.83 31.12 28.32
CA VAL A 319 9.13 30.81 29.58
C VAL A 319 10.07 30.35 30.70
N LYS A 320 11.22 29.75 30.39
CA LYS A 320 12.24 29.36 31.40
C LYS A 320 12.98 30.57 31.96
N ALA A 321 13.12 31.65 31.19
CA ALA A 321 13.80 32.89 31.59
C ALA A 321 12.89 33.94 32.27
N VAL A 322 11.57 33.78 32.21
CA VAL A 322 10.59 34.71 32.84
C VAL A 322 10.74 34.76 34.37
N ASP A 323 10.70 35.98 34.93
CA ASP A 323 10.67 36.20 36.37
C ASP A 323 9.38 35.64 36.98
N MET A 324 9.54 34.72 37.94
CA MET A 324 8.42 34.04 38.61
C MET A 324 7.73 34.90 39.69
N SER A 325 8.05 36.19 39.78
CA SER A 325 7.40 37.18 40.66
C SER A 325 6.64 38.29 39.91
N ASP A 326 6.84 38.44 38.60
CA ASP A 326 6.09 39.38 37.75
C ASP A 326 4.83 38.70 37.19
N ILE A 327 3.66 39.14 37.64
CA ILE A 327 2.37 38.53 37.29
C ILE A 327 1.99 38.75 35.82
N ASP A 328 2.39 39.86 35.21
CA ASP A 328 2.01 40.20 33.84
C ASP A 328 2.99 39.55 32.85
N ALA A 329 4.30 39.51 33.15
CA ALA A 329 5.23 38.68 32.39
C ALA A 329 4.86 37.19 32.44
N LEU A 330 4.35 36.69 33.57
CA LEU A 330 3.82 35.32 33.67
C LEU A 330 2.51 35.12 32.86
N ARG A 331 1.66 36.14 32.73
CA ARG A 331 0.44 36.08 31.89
C ARG A 331 0.81 35.95 30.41
N ASP A 332 1.68 36.82 29.91
CA ASP A 332 2.20 36.75 28.54
C ASP A 332 2.83 35.38 28.26
N ALA A 333 3.59 34.85 29.22
CA ALA A 333 4.21 33.53 29.15
C ALA A 333 3.18 32.37 29.15
N LYS A 334 2.10 32.47 29.94
CA LYS A 334 0.97 31.51 29.94
C LYS A 334 0.26 31.50 28.58
N GLU A 335 0.04 32.68 28.00
CA GLU A 335 -0.65 32.85 26.71
C GLU A 335 0.20 32.37 25.54
N LYS A 336 1.43 32.88 25.37
CA LYS A 336 2.38 32.46 24.33
C LYS A 336 2.52 30.93 24.28
N LEU A 337 2.76 30.31 25.44
CA LEU A 337 2.94 28.87 25.53
C LEU A 337 1.64 28.09 25.27
N GLY A 338 0.49 28.63 25.67
CA GLY A 338 -0.83 28.07 25.33
C GLY A 338 -1.07 28.05 23.82
N THR A 339 -0.86 29.18 23.15
CA THR A 339 -1.02 29.33 21.69
C THR A 339 -0.04 28.44 20.92
N ALA A 340 1.21 28.33 21.38
CA ALA A 340 2.18 27.41 20.78
C ALA A 340 1.76 25.94 20.91
N ILE A 341 1.34 25.49 22.10
CA ILE A 341 0.82 24.13 22.33
C ILE A 341 -0.43 23.87 21.46
N GLN A 342 -1.34 24.83 21.35
CA GLN A 342 -2.54 24.71 20.51
C GLN A 342 -2.18 24.55 19.03
N SER A 343 -1.23 25.34 18.51
CA SER A 343 -0.73 25.25 17.14
C SER A 343 -0.08 23.89 16.85
N ALA A 344 0.80 23.40 17.73
CA ALA A 344 1.41 22.08 17.60
C ALA A 344 0.37 20.94 17.68
N THR A 345 -0.65 21.07 18.53
CA THR A 345 -1.77 20.12 18.60
C THR A 345 -2.58 20.11 17.30
N GLN A 346 -2.80 21.26 16.67
CA GLN A 346 -3.49 21.38 15.38
C GLN A 346 -2.67 20.82 14.20
N ALA A 347 -1.34 20.95 14.23
CA ALA A 347 -0.43 20.32 13.27
C ALA A 347 -0.34 18.78 13.43
N GLY A 348 -0.81 18.22 14.55
CA GLY A 348 -0.76 16.78 14.83
C GLY A 348 0.55 16.33 15.49
N VAL A 349 1.19 17.18 16.28
CA VAL A 349 2.29 16.79 17.19
C VAL A 349 1.71 15.98 18.36
N GLY A 350 2.32 14.82 18.68
CA GLY A 350 1.87 13.93 19.76
C GLY A 350 2.06 14.52 21.16
N GLU A 351 1.22 14.11 22.13
CA GLU A 351 1.23 14.69 23.49
C GLU A 351 2.57 14.47 24.21
N SER A 352 3.23 13.33 23.99
CA SER A 352 4.57 13.01 24.49
C SER A 352 5.59 14.13 24.30
N HIS A 353 5.61 14.78 23.13
CA HIS A 353 6.53 15.89 22.83
C HIS A 353 6.09 17.23 23.45
N LEU A 354 4.83 17.34 23.87
CA LEU A 354 4.24 18.54 24.47
C LEU A 354 4.20 18.50 26.01
N GLN A 355 4.53 17.36 26.64
CA GLN A 355 4.38 17.16 28.10
C GLN A 355 5.14 18.19 28.94
N GLU A 356 6.37 18.58 28.57
CA GLU A 356 7.13 19.60 29.33
C GLU A 356 6.45 20.98 29.23
N ALA A 357 6.01 21.36 28.03
CA ALA A 357 5.32 22.61 27.76
C ALA A 357 3.96 22.67 28.50
N GLU A 358 3.14 21.62 28.43
CA GLU A 358 1.90 21.47 29.21
C GLU A 358 2.15 21.62 30.71
N LYS A 359 3.14 20.89 31.24
CA LYS A 359 3.52 20.91 32.66
C LYS A 359 4.03 22.29 33.10
N ARG A 360 4.77 22.99 32.25
CA ARG A 360 5.25 24.36 32.50
C ARG A 360 4.10 25.37 32.44
N ARG A 361 3.20 25.29 31.44
CA ARG A 361 1.98 26.13 31.35
C ARG A 361 1.11 25.98 32.60
N LYS A 362 0.86 24.74 33.04
CA LYS A 362 0.15 24.44 34.29
C LYS A 362 0.88 25.00 35.50
N LYS A 363 2.22 24.94 35.56
CA LYS A 363 3.01 25.57 36.65
C LYS A 363 2.83 27.08 36.68
N ILE A 364 2.97 27.77 35.54
CA ILE A 364 2.79 29.24 35.43
C ILE A 364 1.40 29.65 35.91
N HIS A 365 0.35 28.98 35.41
CA HIS A 365 -1.04 29.23 35.82
C HIS A 365 -1.21 29.16 37.34
N ASN A 366 -0.58 28.17 37.98
CA ASN A 366 -0.62 28.05 39.43
C ASN A 366 0.22 29.13 40.14
N THR A 367 1.40 29.49 39.63
CA THR A 367 2.20 30.60 40.18
C THR A 367 1.49 31.95 40.09
N ILE A 368 0.81 32.27 38.98
CA ILE A 368 -0.03 33.47 38.85
C ILE A 368 -1.08 33.51 39.98
N GLU A 369 -1.78 32.40 40.18
CA GLU A 369 -2.78 32.27 41.24
C GLU A 369 -2.20 32.33 42.66
N ASP A 370 -0.99 31.82 42.88
CA ASP A 370 -0.29 31.92 44.16
C ASP A 370 0.18 33.38 44.43
N ILE A 371 0.59 34.13 43.39
CA ILE A 371 0.92 35.57 43.46
C ILE A 371 -0.32 36.42 43.74
N LYS A 372 -1.48 36.09 43.15
CA LYS A 372 -2.79 36.71 43.49
C LYS A 372 -3.16 36.54 44.98
N GLY A 373 -2.46 35.67 45.71
CA GLY A 373 -2.54 35.54 47.16
C GLY A 373 -3.35 34.32 47.62
N SER A 374 -2.90 33.72 48.73
CA SER A 374 -3.48 32.48 49.28
C SER A 374 -5.00 32.50 49.51
N ILE A 375 -5.53 33.64 49.93
CA ILE A 375 -6.97 33.90 50.02
C ILE A 375 -7.26 35.22 49.32
N ARG A 376 -7.85 35.15 48.12
CA ARG A 376 -8.41 36.31 47.42
C ARG A 376 -9.70 36.76 48.11
N VAL A 377 -9.92 38.07 48.19
CA VAL A 377 -11.12 38.66 48.80
C VAL A 377 -11.73 39.68 47.85
N PHE A 378 -12.96 39.43 47.40
CA PHE A 378 -13.74 40.30 46.53
C PHE A 378 -14.84 41.00 47.32
N CYS A 379 -14.84 42.33 47.31
CA CYS A 379 -15.90 43.12 47.93
C CYS A 379 -17.00 43.43 46.92
N ARG A 380 -18.24 43.05 47.23
CA ARG A 380 -19.40 43.32 46.36
C ARG A 380 -20.45 44.13 47.09
N ILE A 381 -20.64 45.36 46.61
CA ILE A 381 -21.71 46.25 47.05
C ILE A 381 -22.88 46.07 46.07
N ARG A 382 -24.05 45.68 46.59
CA ARG A 382 -25.27 45.62 45.77
C ARG A 382 -25.91 47.01 45.62
N PRO A 383 -26.83 47.24 44.65
CA PRO A 383 -27.64 48.45 44.62
C PRO A 383 -28.50 48.62 45.89
N LEU A 384 -28.89 49.88 46.20
CA LEU A 384 -29.97 50.18 47.14
C LEU A 384 -31.31 49.62 46.62
N SER A 385 -31.98 48.81 47.45
CA SER A 385 -33.31 48.26 47.16
C SER A 385 -34.41 49.33 47.26
N SER A 386 -35.59 49.04 46.73
CA SER A 386 -36.74 49.95 46.83
C SER A 386 -37.10 50.26 48.28
N LYS A 387 -37.12 49.24 49.15
CA LYS A 387 -37.43 49.40 50.59
C LYS A 387 -36.47 50.32 51.33
N GLU A 388 -35.16 50.22 51.05
CA GLU A 388 -34.15 51.11 51.64
C GLU A 388 -34.35 52.56 51.14
N LYS A 389 -34.63 52.75 49.84
CA LYS A 389 -34.96 54.08 49.28
C LYS A 389 -36.23 54.67 49.86
N GLU A 390 -37.27 53.85 50.05
CA GLU A 390 -38.54 54.23 50.71
C GLU A 390 -38.34 54.57 52.19
N GLN A 391 -37.34 53.97 52.85
CA GLN A 391 -36.92 54.26 54.23
C GLN A 391 -35.99 55.47 54.35
N GLY A 392 -35.53 56.05 53.22
CA GLY A 392 -34.64 57.20 53.19
C GLY A 392 -33.15 56.88 53.31
N ASP A 393 -32.75 55.61 53.15
CA ASP A 393 -31.34 55.21 53.22
C ASP A 393 -30.50 55.81 52.08
N THR A 394 -29.33 56.32 52.46
CA THR A 394 -28.29 56.85 51.58
C THR A 394 -27.21 55.79 51.29
N SER A 395 -26.40 56.01 50.25
CA SER A 395 -25.26 55.13 49.92
C SER A 395 -24.01 55.53 50.72
N ILE A 396 -23.68 54.78 51.76
CA ILE A 396 -22.49 54.98 52.61
C ILE A 396 -21.17 54.58 51.94
N THR A 397 -21.23 53.83 50.84
CA THR A 397 -20.08 53.21 50.20
C THR A 397 -19.74 53.90 48.87
N GLN A 398 -18.45 54.14 48.64
CA GLN A 398 -17.93 54.69 47.38
C GLN A 398 -16.64 53.95 46.98
N SER A 399 -16.54 53.46 45.75
CA SER A 399 -15.26 52.94 45.25
C SER A 399 -14.30 54.08 44.97
N THR A 400 -13.08 53.99 45.51
CA THR A 400 -11.96 54.89 45.21
C THR A 400 -11.12 54.34 44.05
N SER A 401 -11.11 53.02 43.87
CA SER A 401 -10.54 52.31 42.72
C SER A 401 -11.27 50.98 42.52
N SER A 402 -10.78 50.14 41.59
CA SER A 402 -11.19 48.73 41.44
C SER A 402 -10.76 47.82 42.61
N MET A 403 -9.91 48.30 43.53
CA MET A 403 -9.39 47.52 44.67
C MET A 403 -9.67 48.17 46.03
N THR A 404 -10.06 49.46 46.08
CA THR A 404 -10.23 50.23 47.31
C THR A 404 -11.65 50.76 47.44
N LEU A 405 -12.31 50.38 48.54
CA LEU A 405 -13.62 50.90 48.96
C LEU A 405 -13.44 51.93 50.09
N ALA A 406 -14.09 53.09 49.96
CA ALA A 406 -14.31 54.04 51.04
C ALA A 406 -15.72 53.88 51.64
N VAL A 407 -15.83 54.10 52.94
CA VAL A 407 -17.09 54.06 53.70
C VAL A 407 -17.26 55.35 54.51
N GLU A 408 -18.49 55.83 54.60
CA GLU A 408 -18.89 56.97 55.43
C GLU A 408 -18.36 56.84 56.87
N GLY A 409 -17.93 57.97 57.44
CA GLY A 409 -17.06 57.98 58.63
C GLY A 409 -15.56 57.89 58.34
N GLY A 410 -15.16 57.81 57.06
CA GLY A 410 -13.76 57.97 56.61
C GLY A 410 -12.90 56.71 56.66
N ALA A 411 -13.50 55.53 56.79
CA ALA A 411 -12.77 54.27 56.76
C ALA A 411 -12.55 53.80 55.31
N THR A 412 -11.34 53.34 55.00
CA THR A 412 -10.99 52.76 53.69
C THR A 412 -10.53 51.31 53.83
N PHE A 413 -10.85 50.47 52.84
CA PHE A 413 -10.59 49.04 52.84
C PHE A 413 -10.06 48.59 51.48
N GLY A 414 -8.93 47.88 51.49
CA GLY A 414 -8.30 47.31 50.30
C GLY A 414 -8.61 45.82 50.14
N PHE A 415 -8.98 45.42 48.93
CA PHE A 415 -9.39 44.06 48.54
C PHE A 415 -8.68 43.64 47.25
N ASP A 416 -9.00 42.48 46.68
CA ASP A 416 -8.46 42.02 45.39
C ASP A 416 -9.30 42.53 44.22
N ALA A 417 -10.61 42.66 44.43
CA ALA A 417 -11.52 43.40 43.56
C ALA A 417 -12.65 44.05 44.39
N VAL A 418 -13.19 45.16 43.89
CA VAL A 418 -14.29 45.93 44.47
C VAL A 418 -15.33 46.21 43.39
N PHE A 419 -16.57 45.78 43.62
CA PHE A 419 -17.66 45.78 42.64
C PHE A 419 -18.84 46.65 43.13
N THR A 420 -19.09 47.79 42.48
CA THR A 420 -20.01 48.84 42.99
C THR A 420 -20.93 49.48 41.92
N PRO A 421 -21.99 48.79 41.44
CA PRO A 421 -22.30 47.37 41.63
C PRO A 421 -21.85 46.55 40.41
N GLY A 422 -21.02 45.52 40.61
CA GLY A 422 -20.58 44.66 39.51
C GLY A 422 -21.66 43.66 39.07
N THR A 423 -21.70 43.38 37.78
CA THR A 423 -22.54 42.36 37.14
C THR A 423 -22.16 40.93 37.58
N GLN A 424 -22.92 39.93 37.12
CA GLN A 424 -22.58 38.52 37.39
C GLN A 424 -21.39 38.02 36.54
N GLU A 425 -21.08 38.67 35.41
CA GLU A 425 -19.98 38.23 34.53
C GLU A 425 -18.62 38.71 35.07
N GLU A 426 -18.49 40.01 35.37
CA GLU A 426 -17.27 40.61 35.94
C GLU A 426 -16.87 39.95 37.27
N VAL A 427 -17.85 39.52 38.07
CA VAL A 427 -17.64 38.81 39.35
C VAL A 427 -17.24 37.34 39.12
N PHE A 428 -17.53 36.76 37.95
CA PHE A 428 -17.19 35.38 37.60
C PHE A 428 -15.90 35.23 36.79
N GLU A 429 -15.46 36.27 36.06
CA GLU A 429 -14.26 36.25 35.21
C GLU A 429 -13.03 35.64 35.92
N ASP A 430 -12.64 36.20 37.06
CA ASP A 430 -11.48 35.75 37.83
C ASP A 430 -11.75 34.46 38.66
N CYS A 431 -12.97 33.90 38.58
CA CYS A 431 -13.32 32.55 39.07
C CYS A 431 -13.01 31.46 38.03
N ARG A 432 -12.94 31.79 36.73
CA ARG A 432 -12.62 30.83 35.65
C ARG A 432 -11.23 30.20 35.85
N ASP A 433 -10.23 31.01 36.25
CA ASP A 433 -8.89 30.56 36.64
C ASP A 433 -8.90 29.55 37.81
N LEU A 434 -9.87 29.64 38.72
CA LEU A 434 -10.07 28.68 39.81
C LEU A 434 -10.69 27.37 39.31
N VAL A 435 -11.68 27.43 38.41
CA VAL A 435 -12.25 26.22 37.79
C VAL A 435 -11.16 25.43 37.04
N GLN A 436 -10.33 26.12 36.24
CA GLN A 436 -9.17 25.51 35.60
C GLN A 436 -8.19 24.91 36.63
N SER A 437 -7.97 25.57 37.77
CA SER A 437 -7.11 25.04 38.85
C SER A 437 -7.65 23.74 39.44
N ALA A 438 -8.98 23.60 39.60
CA ALA A 438 -9.59 22.37 40.07
C ALA A 438 -9.48 21.23 39.05
N VAL A 439 -9.67 21.51 37.75
CA VAL A 439 -9.45 20.52 36.68
C VAL A 439 -7.98 20.08 36.62
N ASP A 440 -7.03 20.97 36.95
CA ASP A 440 -5.61 20.66 37.12
C ASP A 440 -5.28 19.91 38.45
N GLY A 441 -6.29 19.48 39.21
CA GLY A 441 -6.13 18.63 40.39
C GLY A 441 -5.97 19.37 41.72
N TYR A 442 -6.24 20.66 41.79
CA TYR A 442 -6.16 21.42 43.07
C TYR A 442 -7.49 21.41 43.84
N ASN A 443 -7.38 21.67 45.14
CA ASN A 443 -8.53 22.03 45.96
C ASN A 443 -8.84 23.53 45.79
N VAL A 444 -10.11 23.87 45.66
CA VAL A 444 -10.64 25.21 45.41
C VAL A 444 -11.84 25.45 46.32
N THR A 445 -11.92 26.64 46.92
CA THR A 445 -13.07 27.07 47.73
C THR A 445 -13.52 28.46 47.28
N MET A 446 -14.84 28.63 47.12
CA MET A 446 -15.49 29.91 46.86
C MET A 446 -16.59 30.10 47.91
N PHE A 447 -16.52 31.14 48.76
CA PHE A 447 -17.54 31.34 49.81
C PHE A 447 -18.02 32.78 49.93
N ALA A 448 -19.32 32.98 50.20
CA ALA A 448 -19.94 34.29 50.37
C ALA A 448 -20.22 34.59 51.85
N TYR A 449 -19.86 35.78 52.30
CA TYR A 449 -19.99 36.27 53.68
C TYR A 449 -20.63 37.66 53.72
N GLY A 450 -21.32 37.97 54.82
CA GLY A 450 -22.00 39.25 55.06
C GLY A 450 -23.39 39.07 55.66
N GLN A 451 -24.06 40.16 55.98
CA GLN A 451 -25.39 40.13 56.60
C GLN A 451 -26.48 39.53 55.68
N THR A 452 -27.62 39.18 56.27
CA THR A 452 -28.88 38.93 55.55
C THR A 452 -29.25 40.15 54.71
N GLY A 453 -29.70 39.89 53.48
CA GLY A 453 -30.03 40.94 52.52
C GLY A 453 -28.83 41.61 51.85
N ALA A 454 -27.57 41.27 52.16
CA ALA A 454 -26.40 41.85 51.47
C ALA A 454 -26.12 41.26 50.06
N GLY A 455 -26.86 40.21 49.66
CA GLY A 455 -26.76 39.62 48.32
C GLY A 455 -25.84 38.40 48.19
N LYS A 456 -25.48 37.71 49.28
CA LYS A 456 -24.66 36.47 49.26
C LYS A 456 -25.18 35.43 48.25
N THR A 457 -26.44 35.02 48.42
CA THR A 457 -27.16 34.08 47.55
C THR A 457 -27.30 34.60 46.11
N PHE A 458 -27.34 35.92 45.90
CA PHE A 458 -27.33 36.53 44.55
C PHE A 458 -25.93 36.48 43.91
N THR A 459 -24.84 36.56 44.68
CA THR A 459 -23.50 36.24 44.17
C THR A 459 -23.40 34.77 43.83
N MET A 460 -23.81 33.86 44.72
CA MET A 460 -23.58 32.42 44.52
C MET A 460 -24.50 31.78 43.49
N TYR A 461 -25.81 32.00 43.55
CA TYR A 461 -26.79 31.32 42.68
C TYR A 461 -27.46 32.30 41.71
N GLY A 462 -27.68 33.54 42.15
CA GLY A 462 -28.19 34.61 41.30
C GLY A 462 -29.70 34.79 41.38
N ALA A 463 -30.31 35.05 40.23
CA ALA A 463 -31.75 35.16 40.02
C ALA A 463 -32.09 34.70 38.59
N PRO A 464 -33.36 34.45 38.24
CA PRO A 464 -33.76 34.14 36.86
C PRO A 464 -33.23 35.18 35.86
N GLY A 465 -32.51 34.72 34.83
CA GLY A 465 -31.84 35.58 33.85
C GLY A 465 -30.53 36.24 34.32
N MET A 466 -30.11 36.03 35.58
CA MET A 466 -28.89 36.60 36.18
C MET A 466 -28.15 35.55 37.03
N GLU A 467 -27.71 34.47 36.39
CA GLU A 467 -26.95 33.37 36.98
C GLU A 467 -25.73 33.82 37.80
N GLY A 468 -25.57 33.29 39.01
CA GLY A 468 -24.43 33.55 39.90
C GLY A 468 -23.23 32.62 39.70
N THR A 469 -22.23 32.72 40.58
CA THR A 469 -20.95 32.01 40.52
C THR A 469 -21.08 30.48 40.41
N ALA A 470 -22.06 29.85 41.05
CA ALA A 470 -22.26 28.40 41.05
C ALA A 470 -22.75 27.83 39.70
N PRO A 471 -23.90 28.24 39.13
CA PRO A 471 -24.31 27.78 37.79
C PRO A 471 -23.29 28.15 36.69
N ARG A 472 -22.58 29.27 36.85
CA ARG A 472 -21.47 29.66 35.96
C ARG A 472 -20.25 28.75 36.09
N THR A 473 -19.90 28.36 37.32
CA THR A 473 -18.86 27.35 37.59
C THR A 473 -19.23 26.02 36.96
N ILE A 474 -20.49 25.59 37.05
CA ILE A 474 -20.97 24.35 36.43
C ILE A 474 -20.72 24.34 34.92
N LYS A 475 -21.12 25.41 34.21
CA LYS A 475 -20.90 25.54 32.77
C LYS A 475 -19.40 25.58 32.41
N GLU A 476 -18.60 26.30 33.19
CA GLU A 476 -17.15 26.41 32.98
C GLU A 476 -16.40 25.08 33.22
N ILE A 477 -16.83 24.26 34.19
CA ILE A 477 -16.29 22.90 34.39
C ILE A 477 -16.47 22.10 33.11
N TYR A 478 -17.70 22.01 32.61
CA TYR A 478 -17.98 21.17 31.45
C TYR A 478 -17.30 21.69 30.18
N ARG A 479 -17.24 23.01 29.95
CA ARG A 479 -16.45 23.63 28.88
C ARG A 479 -14.98 23.18 28.92
N VAL A 480 -14.32 23.30 30.06
CA VAL A 480 -12.89 22.95 30.21
C VAL A 480 -12.68 21.43 30.09
N THR A 481 -13.61 20.59 30.55
CA THR A 481 -13.52 19.13 30.36
C THR A 481 -13.83 18.69 28.92
N GLU A 482 -14.68 19.40 28.19
CA GLU A 482 -14.97 19.13 26.78
C GLU A 482 -13.76 19.49 25.91
N GLU A 483 -13.15 20.66 26.14
CA GLU A 483 -11.88 21.08 25.52
C GLU A 483 -10.73 20.08 25.80
N GLY A 484 -10.70 19.50 27.01
CA GLY A 484 -9.75 18.45 27.40
C GLY A 484 -10.10 17.01 26.95
N SER A 485 -11.33 16.76 26.49
CA SER A 485 -11.92 15.41 26.37
C SER A 485 -11.19 14.46 25.41
N LYS A 486 -10.48 15.00 24.41
CA LYS A 486 -9.63 14.22 23.49
C LYS A 486 -8.43 13.58 24.21
N ARG A 487 -7.98 14.20 25.30
CA ARG A 487 -6.67 13.96 25.96
C ARG A 487 -6.82 13.36 27.36
N PHE A 488 -7.95 13.61 28.02
CA PHE A 488 -8.28 13.09 29.34
C PHE A 488 -9.67 12.43 29.33
N ASP A 489 -9.85 11.39 30.15
CA ASP A 489 -11.16 10.96 30.61
C ASP A 489 -11.48 11.68 31.93
N TYR A 490 -12.70 12.19 32.04
CA TYR A 490 -13.15 12.96 33.20
C TYR A 490 -14.30 12.25 33.93
N GLU A 491 -14.27 12.35 35.27
CA GLU A 491 -15.28 11.83 36.17
C GLU A 491 -15.65 12.96 37.13
N VAL A 492 -16.90 13.45 37.04
CA VAL A 492 -17.43 14.55 37.86
C VAL A 492 -18.49 13.99 38.80
N ARG A 493 -18.37 14.30 40.10
CA ARG A 493 -19.37 13.95 41.11
C ARG A 493 -19.76 15.15 41.94
N ALA A 494 -20.99 15.18 42.43
CA ALA A 494 -21.49 16.27 43.25
C ALA A 494 -22.23 15.81 44.52
N SER A 495 -22.07 16.60 45.57
CA SER A 495 -22.80 16.50 46.85
C SER A 495 -23.31 17.88 47.23
N MET A 496 -24.54 17.98 47.72
CA MET A 496 -25.13 19.24 48.18
C MET A 496 -25.66 19.09 49.61
N LEU A 497 -25.13 19.89 50.52
CA LEU A 497 -25.30 19.75 51.96
C LEU A 497 -25.76 21.07 52.59
N GLU A 498 -26.61 20.97 53.61
CA GLU A 498 -26.99 22.09 54.46
C GLU A 498 -26.41 21.91 55.86
N LEU A 499 -25.82 22.97 56.42
CA LEU A 499 -25.39 23.03 57.82
C LEU A 499 -26.32 23.97 58.60
N TYR A 500 -27.20 23.39 59.41
CA TYR A 500 -28.23 24.07 60.18
C TYR A 500 -28.17 23.66 61.66
N ARG A 501 -28.17 24.63 62.59
CA ARG A 501 -28.04 24.41 64.05
C ARG A 501 -26.92 23.41 64.46
N ASN A 502 -25.76 23.51 63.81
CA ASN A 502 -24.60 22.61 63.97
C ASN A 502 -24.86 21.13 63.60
N ASP A 503 -25.90 20.82 62.81
CA ASP A 503 -26.11 19.52 62.16
C ASP A 503 -26.07 19.61 60.64
N LEU A 504 -25.58 18.54 60.00
CA LEU A 504 -25.47 18.43 58.55
C LEU A 504 -26.66 17.63 58.03
N VAL A 505 -27.27 18.14 56.96
CA VAL A 505 -28.37 17.51 56.22
C VAL A 505 -27.94 17.32 54.77
N ASP A 506 -28.25 16.16 54.21
CA ASP A 506 -28.00 15.86 52.80
C ASP A 506 -29.22 16.28 51.96
N LEU A 507 -29.04 17.27 51.08
CA LEU A 507 -30.12 17.84 50.27
C LEU A 507 -30.43 17.00 49.03
N LEU A 508 -29.58 16.04 48.67
CA LEU A 508 -29.80 15.11 47.56
C LEU A 508 -30.55 13.84 48.01
N SER A 509 -30.84 13.71 49.32
CA SER A 509 -31.47 12.54 49.91
C SER A 509 -32.95 12.38 49.50
N LYS A 510 -33.17 11.74 48.35
CA LYS A 510 -34.47 11.34 47.74
C LYS A 510 -35.49 10.69 48.71
N ALA A 511 -35.04 10.24 49.88
CA ALA A 511 -35.89 9.73 50.97
C ALA A 511 -36.72 10.79 51.72
N GLN A 512 -36.34 12.08 51.70
CA GLN A 512 -37.08 13.13 52.43
C GLN A 512 -38.33 13.63 51.67
N ALA A 513 -38.29 13.66 50.33
CA ALA A 513 -39.32 14.27 49.49
C ALA A 513 -40.69 13.54 49.46
N SER A 514 -40.89 12.48 50.26
CA SER A 514 -42.03 11.56 50.10
C SER A 514 -42.73 11.10 51.38
N LYS A 515 -42.37 11.59 52.57
CA LYS A 515 -42.96 11.11 53.85
C LYS A 515 -43.26 12.19 54.87
N VAL A 516 -44.52 12.21 55.32
CA VAL A 516 -45.08 13.06 56.40
C VAL A 516 -44.50 12.74 57.79
N ASN A 517 -43.65 11.72 57.91
CA ASN A 517 -42.78 11.50 59.06
C ASN A 517 -41.40 11.02 58.58
N PRO A 518 -40.29 11.75 58.83
CA PRO A 518 -38.97 11.35 58.39
C PRO A 518 -38.42 10.21 59.28
N ALA A 519 -38.36 9.00 58.73
CA ALA A 519 -37.54 7.95 59.30
C ALA A 519 -36.06 8.26 58.99
N PRO A 520 -35.16 8.36 59.98
CA PRO A 520 -33.80 8.85 59.76
C PRO A 520 -32.98 7.89 58.89
N SER A 521 -32.38 8.41 57.82
CA SER A 521 -31.32 7.73 57.08
C SER A 521 -30.12 7.51 58.02
N LYS A 522 -29.65 6.26 58.11
CA LYS A 522 -28.68 5.85 59.15
C LYS A 522 -27.22 6.17 58.83
N SER A 523 -26.92 6.96 57.80
CA SER A 523 -25.60 7.53 57.55
C SER A 523 -25.42 8.81 58.38
N LYS A 524 -24.80 8.69 59.56
CA LYS A 524 -24.38 9.86 60.33
C LYS A 524 -23.27 10.59 59.57
N LEU A 525 -23.58 11.78 59.03
CA LEU A 525 -22.63 12.62 58.31
C LEU A 525 -21.46 13.05 59.21
N ASN A 526 -20.25 12.59 58.88
CA ASN A 526 -19.03 12.89 59.64
C ASN A 526 -18.02 13.63 58.75
N ILE A 527 -17.48 14.76 59.22
CA ILE A 527 -16.44 15.49 58.50
C ILE A 527 -15.09 14.80 58.75
N LYS A 528 -14.33 14.56 57.68
CA LYS A 528 -13.03 13.88 57.70
C LYS A 528 -12.02 14.59 56.79
N GLN A 529 -10.75 14.31 57.01
CA GLN A 529 -9.63 14.82 56.21
C GLN A 529 -8.86 13.67 55.57
N GLU A 530 -8.47 13.83 54.32
CA GLU A 530 -7.64 12.91 53.55
C GLU A 530 -6.14 13.13 53.81
N LYS A 531 -5.29 12.18 53.35
CA LYS A 531 -3.82 12.32 53.37
C LYS A 531 -3.31 13.49 52.53
N SER A 532 -4.06 13.88 51.49
CA SER A 532 -3.85 15.08 50.66
C SER A 532 -3.96 16.39 51.46
N GLY A 533 -4.65 16.35 52.60
CA GLY A 533 -5.10 17.51 53.37
C GLY A 533 -6.52 17.96 53.04
N ALA A 534 -7.14 17.42 51.98
CA ALA A 534 -8.50 17.77 51.56
C ALA A 534 -9.56 17.30 52.57
N VAL A 535 -10.61 18.09 52.75
CA VAL A 535 -11.77 17.77 53.59
C VAL A 535 -12.90 17.15 52.77
N TYR A 536 -13.53 16.10 53.32
CA TYR A 536 -14.72 15.44 52.78
C TYR A 536 -15.74 15.12 53.88
N VAL A 537 -16.97 14.76 53.48
CA VAL A 537 -18.03 14.34 54.40
C VAL A 537 -18.34 12.86 54.16
N GLU A 538 -18.00 12.02 55.13
CA GLU A 538 -18.36 10.61 55.12
C GLU A 538 -19.87 10.44 55.29
N GLY A 539 -20.47 9.61 54.43
CA GLY A 539 -21.89 9.28 54.46
C GLY A 539 -22.80 10.24 53.70
N ALA A 540 -22.24 11.31 53.10
CA ALA A 540 -22.93 12.15 52.13
C ALA A 540 -23.13 11.41 50.80
N ILE A 541 -24.15 11.80 50.05
CA ILE A 541 -24.43 11.28 48.71
C ILE A 541 -23.50 12.00 47.71
N GLU A 542 -22.70 11.23 46.98
CA GLU A 542 -22.03 11.66 45.76
C GLU A 542 -22.84 11.09 44.58
N GLU A 543 -23.56 11.94 43.84
CA GLU A 543 -24.16 11.55 42.56
C GLU A 543 -23.10 11.72 41.45
N ASP A 544 -22.98 10.76 40.53
CA ASP A 544 -22.16 10.88 39.32
C ASP A 544 -22.88 11.75 38.29
N VAL A 545 -22.17 12.69 37.65
CA VAL A 545 -22.80 13.73 36.81
C VAL A 545 -22.06 13.91 35.48
N LYS A 546 -22.79 13.91 34.36
CA LYS A 546 -22.24 13.73 33.01
C LYS A 546 -22.26 14.99 32.14
N CYS A 547 -23.15 15.93 32.44
CA CYS A 547 -23.22 17.21 31.71
C CYS A 547 -23.65 18.38 32.61
N ALA A 548 -23.56 19.60 32.08
CA ALA A 548 -23.87 20.83 32.80
C ALA A 548 -25.35 20.89 33.22
N GLU A 549 -26.24 20.29 32.43
CA GLU A 549 -27.68 20.25 32.65
C GLU A 549 -28.04 19.35 33.83
N GLU A 550 -27.44 18.14 33.92
CA GLU A 550 -27.60 17.25 35.08
C GLU A 550 -27.09 17.92 36.37
N LEU A 551 -25.93 18.60 36.31
CA LEU A 551 -25.36 19.27 37.48
C LEU A 551 -26.13 20.53 37.90
N SER A 552 -26.73 21.24 36.93
CA SER A 552 -27.64 22.37 37.21
C SER A 552 -28.95 21.88 37.81
N ALA A 553 -29.54 20.80 37.29
CA ALA A 553 -30.75 20.20 37.85
C ALA A 553 -30.54 19.65 39.28
N LEU A 554 -29.34 19.12 39.58
CA LEU A 554 -28.93 18.73 40.92
C LEU A 554 -28.83 19.94 41.87
N LEU A 555 -28.25 21.05 41.40
CA LEU A 555 -28.19 22.32 42.14
C LEU A 555 -29.59 22.87 42.44
N ASP A 556 -30.46 22.90 41.43
CA ASP A 556 -31.83 23.42 41.56
C ASP A 556 -32.66 22.55 42.51
N ALA A 557 -32.60 21.22 42.38
CA ALA A 557 -33.28 20.30 43.29
C ALA A 557 -32.85 20.46 44.75
N GLY A 558 -31.55 20.71 45.01
CA GLY A 558 -31.06 21.00 46.35
C GLY A 558 -31.51 22.36 46.89
N ASN A 559 -31.65 23.38 46.03
CA ASN A 559 -32.21 24.68 46.38
C ASN A 559 -33.73 24.60 46.66
N ASP A 560 -34.47 23.78 45.92
CA ASP A 560 -35.89 23.49 46.18
C ASP A 560 -36.07 22.77 47.52
N GLN A 561 -35.26 21.73 47.80
CA GLN A 561 -35.29 21.02 49.08
C GLN A 561 -35.00 21.96 50.26
N ARG A 562 -34.01 22.86 50.12
CA ARG A 562 -33.73 23.95 51.08
C ARG A 562 -34.95 24.86 51.26
N THR A 563 -35.64 25.22 50.18
CA THR A 563 -36.80 26.11 50.19
C THR A 563 -38.03 25.46 50.84
N VAL A 564 -38.25 24.16 50.66
CA VAL A 564 -39.29 23.39 51.36
C VAL A 564 -39.02 23.34 52.87
N ALA A 565 -37.77 23.15 53.30
CA ALA A 565 -37.41 23.27 54.72
C ALA A 565 -37.68 24.69 55.27
N CYS A 566 -37.39 25.73 54.49
CA CYS A 566 -37.61 27.14 54.85
C CYS A 566 -39.08 27.57 54.95
N THR A 567 -40.04 26.78 54.43
CA THR A 567 -41.48 27.04 54.58
C THR A 567 -42.12 26.22 55.70
N ALA A 568 -41.49 25.12 56.13
CA ALA A 568 -41.90 24.35 57.31
C ALA A 568 -41.40 24.97 58.64
N MET A 569 -40.30 25.73 58.63
CA MET A 569 -39.79 26.47 59.80
C MET A 569 -39.41 27.91 59.41
N ASN A 570 -39.78 28.88 60.24
CA ASN A 570 -39.76 30.32 59.96
C ASN A 570 -38.45 30.87 59.34
N ALA A 571 -38.44 31.03 58.00
CA ALA A 571 -37.45 31.79 57.25
C ALA A 571 -35.98 31.33 57.42
N ALA A 572 -35.72 30.04 57.20
CA ALA A 572 -34.43 29.41 57.47
C ALA A 572 -33.28 29.71 56.46
N SER A 573 -33.52 30.35 55.31
CA SER A 573 -32.48 30.47 54.25
C SER A 573 -31.34 31.44 54.60
N SER A 574 -31.58 32.42 55.48
CA SER A 574 -30.51 33.23 56.08
C SER A 574 -29.84 32.56 57.28
N ARG A 575 -30.35 31.41 57.72
CA ARG A 575 -30.06 30.76 59.00
C ARG A 575 -29.35 29.42 58.88
N SER A 576 -29.08 28.97 57.66
CA SER A 576 -28.25 27.81 57.34
C SER A 576 -27.09 28.19 56.43
N HIS A 577 -26.02 27.39 56.47
CA HIS A 577 -24.94 27.48 55.48
C HIS A 577 -25.17 26.40 54.42
N LEU A 578 -25.24 26.79 53.16
CA LEU A 578 -25.38 25.88 52.03
C LEU A 578 -24.01 25.56 51.46
N VAL A 579 -23.75 24.29 51.16
CA VAL A 579 -22.44 23.80 50.68
C VAL A 579 -22.65 22.88 49.48
N LEU A 580 -22.18 23.31 48.31
CA LEU A 580 -22.03 22.46 47.13
C LEU A 580 -20.58 21.98 47.05
N ILE A 581 -20.37 20.67 46.94
CA ILE A 581 -19.06 20.05 46.76
C ILE A 581 -19.06 19.35 45.41
N ILE A 582 -18.16 19.74 44.52
CA ILE A 582 -17.93 19.10 43.22
C ILE A 582 -16.53 18.48 43.25
N LYS A 583 -16.44 17.18 42.98
CA LYS A 583 -15.17 16.47 42.77
C LYS A 583 -14.95 16.31 41.28
N ILE A 584 -13.73 16.60 40.81
CA ILE A 584 -13.34 16.47 39.41
C ILE A 584 -12.11 15.58 39.38
N LYS A 585 -12.25 14.36 38.86
CA LYS A 585 -11.14 13.45 38.59
C LYS A 585 -10.84 13.45 37.09
N SER A 586 -9.56 13.49 36.74
CA SER A 586 -9.09 13.37 35.36
C SER A 586 -8.05 12.26 35.23
N VAL A 587 -8.07 11.57 34.10
CA VAL A 587 -7.13 10.49 33.75
C VAL A 587 -6.59 10.75 32.36
N ASN A 588 -5.28 10.95 32.19
CA ASN A 588 -4.70 11.17 30.86
C ASN A 588 -4.76 9.89 30.01
N LYS A 589 -5.14 10.04 28.74
CA LYS A 589 -5.38 8.92 27.81
C LYS A 589 -4.10 8.24 27.34
N GLU A 590 -3.00 8.97 27.26
CA GLU A 590 -1.69 8.44 26.87
C GLU A 590 -0.93 7.94 28.11
N THR A 591 -0.63 8.80 29.07
CA THR A 591 0.26 8.53 30.21
C THR A 591 -0.37 7.74 31.35
N LYS A 592 -1.71 7.70 31.41
CA LYS A 592 -2.51 7.13 32.52
C LYS A 592 -2.32 7.82 33.88
N GLU A 593 -1.67 8.99 33.93
CA GLU A 593 -1.62 9.84 35.12
C GLU A 593 -3.05 10.22 35.57
N GLN A 594 -3.31 10.18 36.87
CA GLN A 594 -4.59 10.57 37.47
C GLN A 594 -4.40 11.78 38.37
N LEU A 595 -5.34 12.74 38.30
CA LEU A 595 -5.39 13.92 39.15
C LEU A 595 -6.81 14.09 39.72
N GLN A 596 -6.94 14.48 40.99
CA GLN A 596 -8.24 14.72 41.62
C GLN A 596 -8.31 16.12 42.25
N GLY A 597 -9.19 16.96 41.71
CA GLY A 597 -9.51 18.27 42.27
C GLY A 597 -10.86 18.30 42.98
N LYS A 598 -11.09 19.38 43.73
CA LYS A 598 -12.35 19.65 44.43
C LYS A 598 -12.69 21.13 44.32
N ILE A 599 -13.95 21.45 44.01
CA ILE A 599 -14.52 22.79 44.18
C ILE A 599 -15.54 22.72 45.32
N LEU A 600 -15.37 23.55 46.34
CA LEU A 600 -16.35 23.78 47.40
C LEU A 600 -16.95 25.17 47.23
N ILE A 601 -18.26 25.27 47.00
CA ILE A 601 -18.99 26.54 46.92
C ILE A 601 -19.90 26.67 48.14
N CYS A 602 -19.80 27.78 48.88
CA CYS A 602 -20.55 27.97 50.12
C CYS A 602 -21.25 29.33 50.24
N ASP A 603 -22.57 29.31 50.41
CA ASP A 603 -23.39 30.46 50.79
C ASP A 603 -23.62 30.39 52.31
N LEU A 604 -22.87 31.21 53.07
CA LEU A 604 -22.93 31.20 54.54
C LEU A 604 -24.25 31.80 55.05
N ALA A 605 -24.56 31.57 56.33
CA ALA A 605 -25.64 32.24 57.03
C ALA A 605 -25.40 33.77 57.18
N GLY A 606 -26.41 34.51 57.65
CA GLY A 606 -26.30 35.92 58.01
C GLY A 606 -25.27 36.18 59.11
N SER A 607 -24.41 37.19 58.91
CA SER A 607 -23.40 37.62 59.89
C SER A 607 -23.89 38.66 60.91
N GLU A 608 -25.14 39.11 60.79
CA GLU A 608 -25.70 40.19 61.60
C GLU A 608 -25.89 39.82 63.07
N ARG A 609 -25.69 40.82 63.94
CA ARG A 609 -25.82 40.65 65.39
C ARG A 609 -27.28 40.71 65.83
N LEU A 610 -27.65 39.78 66.70
CA LEU A 610 -28.97 39.77 67.33
C LEU A 610 -29.17 41.01 68.23
N LYS A 611 -30.08 41.88 67.82
CA LYS A 611 -30.68 42.89 68.69
C LYS A 611 -31.58 42.16 69.70
N LYS A 612 -31.44 42.43 71.00
CA LYS A 612 -32.02 41.64 72.12
C LYS A 612 -33.55 41.79 72.31
N SER A 613 -34.32 41.88 71.23
CA SER A 613 -35.74 42.25 71.27
C SER A 613 -36.57 41.43 70.29
N GLN A 614 -37.66 40.83 70.81
CA GLN A 614 -38.79 40.28 70.04
C GLN A 614 -38.49 39.05 69.15
N VAL A 615 -37.77 38.06 69.68
CA VAL A 615 -37.72 36.69 69.14
C VAL A 615 -38.10 35.70 70.25
N ASP A 616 -38.82 34.62 69.91
CA ASP A 616 -39.17 33.54 70.84
C ASP A 616 -37.94 32.71 71.30
N GLU A 617 -38.13 31.82 72.27
CA GLU A 617 -37.02 31.03 72.82
C GLU A 617 -36.35 30.09 71.79
N GLU A 618 -37.07 29.61 70.77
CA GLU A 618 -36.50 28.67 69.81
C GLU A 618 -35.70 29.39 68.73
N GLY A 619 -36.22 30.50 68.18
CA GLY A 619 -35.49 31.40 67.29
C GLY A 619 -34.30 32.07 67.97
N GLN A 620 -34.35 32.32 69.29
CA GLN A 620 -33.17 32.73 70.06
C GLN A 620 -32.10 31.63 70.08
N LYS A 621 -32.46 30.37 70.40
CA LYS A 621 -31.52 29.23 70.42
C LYS A 621 -30.91 28.98 69.03
N GLU A 622 -31.72 29.00 67.99
CA GLU A 622 -31.31 28.90 66.59
C GLU A 622 -30.28 29.98 66.23
N ALA A 623 -30.61 31.25 66.47
CA ALA A 623 -29.75 32.36 66.08
C ALA A 623 -28.48 32.51 66.94
N ILE A 624 -28.46 31.96 68.16
CA ILE A 624 -27.24 31.78 68.96
C ILE A 624 -26.29 30.77 68.30
N GLU A 625 -26.78 29.60 67.87
CA GLU A 625 -25.93 28.60 67.18
C GLU A 625 -25.42 29.10 65.82
N ILE A 626 -26.20 29.93 65.11
CA ILE A 626 -25.77 30.58 63.87
C ILE A 626 -24.62 31.57 64.14
N ASN A 627 -24.77 32.46 65.12
CA ASN A 627 -23.71 33.40 65.51
C ASN A 627 -22.45 32.68 66.01
N LYS A 628 -22.61 31.59 66.77
CA LYS A 628 -21.54 30.70 67.21
C LYS A 628 -20.76 30.08 66.04
N SER A 629 -21.44 29.70 64.95
CA SER A 629 -20.79 29.15 63.75
C SER A 629 -19.83 30.14 63.07
N LEU A 630 -20.23 31.40 62.97
CA LEU A 630 -19.43 32.48 62.36
C LEU A 630 -18.40 33.08 63.33
N THR A 631 -18.66 32.99 64.64
CA THR A 631 -17.70 33.30 65.70
C THR A 631 -16.55 32.29 65.67
N ALA A 632 -16.83 30.98 65.64
CA ALA A 632 -15.81 29.96 65.49
C ALA A 632 -14.98 30.13 64.20
N LEU A 633 -15.62 30.53 63.09
CA LEU A 633 -14.92 30.88 61.85
C LEU A 633 -14.02 32.11 62.03
N GLY A 634 -14.47 33.11 62.80
CA GLY A 634 -13.67 34.26 63.23
C GLY A 634 -12.48 33.89 64.11
N ASP A 635 -12.65 32.97 65.07
CA ASP A 635 -11.59 32.46 65.95
C ASP A 635 -10.49 31.76 65.14
N VAL A 636 -10.89 30.95 64.14
CA VAL A 636 -9.98 30.30 63.20
C VAL A 636 -9.18 31.33 62.38
N ILE A 637 -9.86 32.34 61.83
CA ILE A 637 -9.21 33.44 61.08
C ILE A 637 -8.24 34.22 61.98
N GLU A 638 -8.61 34.47 63.24
CA GLU A 638 -7.77 35.20 64.18
C GLU A 638 -6.53 34.40 64.63
N ALA A 639 -6.67 33.11 64.93
CA ALA A 639 -5.54 32.23 65.25
C ALA A 639 -4.56 32.09 64.07
N LEU A 640 -5.08 31.94 62.84
CA LEU A 640 -4.27 31.87 61.62
C LEU A 640 -3.51 33.18 61.36
N THR A 641 -4.17 34.33 61.47
CA THR A 641 -3.55 35.64 61.18
C THR A 641 -2.58 36.13 62.25
N LYS A 642 -2.69 35.65 63.50
CA LYS A 642 -1.66 35.84 64.54
C LYS A 642 -0.46 34.90 64.39
N GLY A 643 -0.54 33.88 63.55
CA GLY A 643 0.50 32.87 63.40
C GLY A 643 0.61 31.92 64.60
N GLU A 644 -0.49 31.64 65.30
CA GLU A 644 -0.53 30.77 66.49
C GLU A 644 -0.43 29.28 66.12
N LYS A 645 0.73 28.88 65.57
CA LYS A 645 1.01 27.58 64.91
C LYS A 645 0.83 26.30 65.76
N LYS A 646 0.32 26.35 66.99
CA LYS A 646 0.18 25.16 67.86
C LYS A 646 -1.19 24.47 67.78
N ILE A 647 -2.30 25.20 67.88
CA ILE A 647 -3.66 24.63 67.73
C ILE A 647 -4.58 25.71 67.13
N VAL A 648 -4.99 25.54 65.87
CA VAL A 648 -6.06 26.35 65.26
C VAL A 648 -7.42 25.70 65.60
N PRO A 649 -8.43 26.46 66.06
CA PRO A 649 -9.62 25.92 66.72
C PRO A 649 -10.69 25.34 65.77
N TYR A 650 -10.30 24.67 64.67
CA TYR A 650 -11.24 24.15 63.65
C TYR A 650 -12.36 23.29 64.22
N ARG A 651 -12.10 22.55 65.32
CA ARG A 651 -13.08 21.65 65.96
C ARG A 651 -14.21 22.36 66.72
N ASN A 652 -14.16 23.67 66.90
CA ASN A 652 -15.18 24.43 67.67
C ASN A 652 -16.58 24.39 67.03
N HIS A 653 -16.68 24.19 65.71
CA HIS A 653 -17.94 24.04 64.98
C HIS A 653 -17.80 23.09 63.79
N LYS A 654 -18.91 22.56 63.23
CA LYS A 654 -18.84 21.76 61.99
C LYS A 654 -18.44 22.61 60.77
N LEU A 655 -18.84 23.89 60.71
CA LEU A 655 -18.46 24.82 59.64
C LEU A 655 -16.93 24.95 59.50
N THR A 656 -16.25 25.13 60.63
CA THR A 656 -14.79 25.28 60.67
C THR A 656 -14.04 23.98 60.42
N GLN A 657 -14.69 22.82 60.57
CA GLN A 657 -14.17 21.53 60.11
C GLN A 657 -14.34 21.36 58.59
N LEU A 658 -15.47 21.78 58.01
CA LEU A 658 -15.67 21.79 56.55
C LEU A 658 -14.67 22.71 55.84
N MET A 659 -14.46 23.92 56.39
CA MET A 659 -13.57 24.95 55.84
C MET A 659 -12.09 24.76 56.25
N GLN A 660 -11.71 23.60 56.80
CA GLN A 660 -10.36 23.38 57.35
C GLN A 660 -9.27 23.30 56.26
N ASP A 661 -9.59 22.87 55.03
CA ASP A 661 -8.67 22.97 53.90
C ASP A 661 -8.78 24.34 53.17
N SER A 662 -9.94 25.00 53.29
CA SER A 662 -10.21 26.35 52.77
C SER A 662 -9.44 27.47 53.46
N LEU A 663 -9.25 27.39 54.78
CA LEU A 663 -8.63 28.44 55.60
C LEU A 663 -7.39 27.87 56.32
N GLY A 664 -6.19 28.31 55.96
CA GLY A 664 -4.93 27.81 56.52
C GLY A 664 -4.53 26.41 56.01
N GLY A 665 -5.17 25.94 54.93
CA GLY A 665 -5.07 24.57 54.43
C GLY A 665 -4.51 24.44 53.02
N THR A 666 -5.01 23.44 52.27
CA THR A 666 -4.50 23.04 50.95
C THR A 666 -5.34 23.52 49.75
N SER A 667 -6.39 24.30 50.00
CA SER A 667 -7.23 24.92 48.99
C SER A 667 -6.67 26.27 48.51
N LYS A 668 -6.84 26.60 47.23
CA LYS A 668 -6.97 28.00 46.79
C LYS A 668 -8.32 28.52 47.25
N THR A 669 -8.43 29.75 47.74
CA THR A 669 -9.68 30.22 48.35
C THR A 669 -10.05 31.63 47.91
N LEU A 670 -11.31 31.81 47.52
CA LEU A 670 -11.92 33.09 47.20
C LEU A 670 -13.07 33.38 48.17
N MET A 671 -12.99 34.51 48.86
CA MET A 671 -14.03 35.04 49.73
C MET A 671 -14.75 36.20 49.02
N PHE A 672 -16.06 36.11 48.87
CA PHE A 672 -16.91 37.26 48.55
C PHE A 672 -17.39 37.90 49.84
N VAL A 673 -17.06 39.17 50.08
CA VAL A 673 -17.67 39.99 51.14
C VAL A 673 -18.78 40.85 50.53
N ASN A 674 -20.02 40.41 50.74
CA ASN A 674 -21.22 41.08 50.31
C ASN A 674 -21.66 42.11 51.37
N CYS A 675 -21.89 43.37 50.97
CA CYS A 675 -22.36 44.44 51.87
C CYS A 675 -23.57 45.20 51.29
N SER A 676 -24.38 45.81 52.17
CA SER A 676 -25.39 46.79 51.76
C SER A 676 -24.79 48.20 51.72
N PRO A 677 -25.11 49.04 50.73
CA PRO A 677 -24.75 50.46 50.73
C PRO A 677 -25.62 51.30 51.67
N ALA A 678 -26.73 50.77 52.21
CA ALA A 678 -27.69 51.54 53.00
C ALA A 678 -27.14 52.03 54.36
N SER A 679 -27.40 53.29 54.73
CA SER A 679 -26.92 53.89 55.97
C SER A 679 -27.49 53.27 57.25
N SER A 680 -28.68 52.69 57.20
CA SER A 680 -29.24 51.80 58.23
C SER A 680 -28.37 50.57 58.56
N ASN A 681 -27.42 50.20 57.68
CA ASN A 681 -26.57 49.02 57.78
C ASN A 681 -25.07 49.32 58.01
N LEU A 682 -24.70 50.59 58.31
CA LEU A 682 -23.31 51.03 58.42
C LEU A 682 -22.42 50.15 59.32
N ASP A 683 -22.89 49.83 60.53
CA ASP A 683 -22.14 49.00 61.49
C ASP A 683 -21.84 47.59 60.95
N GLU A 684 -22.83 46.92 60.36
CA GLU A 684 -22.71 45.54 59.87
C GLU A 684 -21.88 45.46 58.58
N THR A 685 -21.99 46.47 57.70
CA THR A 685 -21.08 46.64 56.56
C THR A 685 -19.63 46.85 57.04
N VAL A 686 -19.39 47.75 58.00
CA VAL A 686 -18.05 48.00 58.55
C VAL A 686 -17.48 46.77 59.28
N MET A 687 -18.31 45.98 59.97
CA MET A 687 -17.87 44.71 60.57
C MET A 687 -17.53 43.66 59.52
N SER A 688 -18.34 43.55 58.46
CA SER A 688 -18.10 42.61 57.35
C SER A 688 -16.80 42.90 56.62
N LEU A 689 -16.53 44.17 56.32
CA LEU A 689 -15.29 44.62 55.70
C LEU A 689 -14.08 44.34 56.60
N LYS A 690 -14.16 44.66 57.91
CA LYS A 690 -13.10 44.33 58.90
C LYS A 690 -12.84 42.82 59.04
N TYR A 691 -13.87 41.98 58.90
CA TYR A 691 -13.73 40.53 58.90
C TYR A 691 -12.95 40.05 57.66
N ALA A 692 -13.35 40.54 56.48
CA ALA A 692 -12.73 40.20 55.21
C ALA A 692 -11.26 40.68 55.10
N THR A 693 -10.94 41.88 55.62
CA THR A 693 -9.55 42.38 55.72
C THR A 693 -8.68 41.56 56.68
N ARG A 694 -9.27 40.78 57.60
CA ARG A 694 -8.52 39.75 58.36
C ARG A 694 -8.36 38.46 57.54
N ALA A 695 -9.43 37.96 56.92
CA ALA A 695 -9.37 36.75 56.09
C ALA A 695 -8.29 36.82 54.98
N LYS A 696 -8.13 37.98 54.33
CA LYS A 696 -7.08 38.23 53.32
C LYS A 696 -5.63 37.99 53.81
N LYS A 697 -5.40 38.02 55.12
CA LYS A 697 -4.06 37.86 55.72
C LYS A 697 -3.69 36.40 56.04
N ILE A 698 -4.55 35.44 55.71
CA ILE A 698 -4.29 34.01 55.90
C ILE A 698 -3.42 33.49 54.77
N THR A 699 -2.41 32.68 55.12
CA THR A 699 -1.60 31.92 54.16
C THR A 699 -2.09 30.47 54.09
N ASN A 700 -2.37 30.01 52.87
CA ASN A 700 -2.67 28.62 52.52
C ASN A 700 -1.44 28.03 51.82
N THR A 701 -1.35 26.70 51.73
CA THR A 701 -0.31 26.01 50.96
C THR A 701 -0.99 25.04 50.01
N ALA A 702 -1.37 25.56 48.84
CA ALA A 702 -2.14 24.83 47.84
C ALA A 702 -1.44 23.52 47.44
N LYS A 703 -2.20 22.41 47.39
CA LYS A 703 -1.68 21.09 46.97
C LYS A 703 -2.63 20.42 45.98
N LYS A 704 -2.05 19.60 45.11
CA LYS A 704 -2.78 18.64 44.29
C LYS A 704 -3.31 17.49 45.14
N GLY A 705 -4.47 16.96 44.78
CA GLY A 705 -5.04 15.71 45.32
C GLY A 705 -4.45 14.48 44.64
#